data_AF-A0A843S1R5-F1
#
_entry.id   AF-A0A843S1R5-F1
#
_cell.length_a   1.000
_cell.length_b   1.000
_cell.length_c   1.000
_cell.angle_alpha   90.00
_cell.angle_beta   90.00
_cell.angle_gamma   90.00
#
_symmetry.space_group_name_H-M   'P 1'
#
loop_
_entity.id
_entity.type
_entity.pdbx_description
1 polymer ?
#
loop_
_entity_poly.entity_id
_entity_poly.type
_entity_poly.pdbx_seq_one_letter_code
_entity_poly.pdbx_strand_id
1 'polypeptide(L)'
;MQNLLCMSLAVLLTILAAPAALAQTKIGDVRAHAAESPHPYPAGPGGDTVVWREEVQSPGAMFIRVHFEDLELGAGDALTVSSPNGAQVWTLTDRGPRGSGDVWSFVIDGDTAIVRIHGGLTPSFGYRITEVVHGTGSPAGSSQPVSPLDRRQESVCGSDGLEPIACHMNEPGIAQTQQPIARLIYQSGGEAFACTGSLVRGAVDSLLLTNNHCLPSQAEVDTLQAAFGHQLSACSNGVLSEGMMYAGDLLVSTSTRLDYSLVTLHGNPEVSWGELLPTAADAEVGTPFWLIQHPGGGPKEIGYWEDVDRTSGCKVASTSGTIDAYTPGSQMEYACDTLGGSSGSPLISTESGLVVGLHHVGTLPPPSACTNAATMTRFICQDAGNLLGCDQPTVGHARYFAEGAEGFFQTFDGVFNPSQSSPALVSVEAFTESGSVARSSFWLGPRENRIVRLRDLIGDTSAASIVSSNVPVVADRYMRWGTPYLYGSSMERGLPAPSQRWSFAEGATGPFHLFYLLENPLPEDATVTITYLREGSTPVRRAYEVAAFSRYTVYVNREPGLEAANVSAEINATLPIIAERSMYLNSNGLVFGSGTTGSGATTLSDTWYFAEGATGFFDEFLLFGNTGTDPLHVEAQYLLPDGQVIAKEYDVPGEARRTVWVNSEDARLADTAVAVRLFADAPFIAERAMWWPGGPAWSEGHVSLGARGTGTAWATAYAGRNCDGEDSFVLISNGDSTPGRVRVTAYFVGGESTTKELELAGDARLTVSAAQDLGIGCGPAYSILVESLGSSPVPITVEMSRYFSGGQPLEGGAAALATKVQ
;
A
#
# COMPACT_ATOMS: atom_id res chain seq x y z
N MET A 1 79.74 52.34 25.55
CA MET A 1 78.78 52.70 24.47
C MET A 1 78.05 51.42 24.09
N GLN A 2 76.72 51.50 23.91
CA GLN A 2 75.74 50.42 23.64
C GLN A 2 75.23 49.60 24.84
N ASN A 3 73.89 49.68 25.04
CA ASN A 3 72.92 48.67 25.53
C ASN A 3 71.56 49.40 25.70
N LEU A 4 70.57 49.25 24.81
CA LEU A 4 69.49 48.22 24.71
C LEU A 4 68.45 48.22 25.86
N LEU A 5 67.18 47.92 25.48
CA LEU A 5 65.90 47.78 26.22
C LEU A 5 65.05 49.06 26.34
N CYS A 6 63.71 49.08 26.16
CA CYS A 6 62.68 48.05 25.97
C CYS A 6 61.42 48.73 25.38
N MET A 7 60.70 48.12 24.44
CA MET A 7 59.31 48.49 24.11
C MET A 7 58.49 47.21 23.95
N SER A 8 57.44 47.12 24.75
CA SER A 8 56.52 46.00 24.93
C SER A 8 55.51 45.86 23.78
N LEU A 9 55.44 44.67 23.19
CA LEU A 9 54.42 44.27 22.21
C LEU A 9 53.42 43.32 22.90
N ALA A 10 52.13 43.69 22.93
CA ALA A 10 51.06 42.84 23.41
C ALA A 10 50.65 41.84 22.31
N VAL A 11 50.67 40.55 22.62
CA VAL A 11 50.18 39.48 21.74
C VAL A 11 48.69 39.30 22.00
N LEU A 12 47.88 39.52 20.96
CA LEU A 12 46.45 39.21 20.94
C LEU A 12 46.31 37.69 20.71
N LEU A 13 45.81 36.96 21.71
CA LEU A 13 45.51 35.54 21.59
C LEU A 13 44.16 35.39 20.87
N THR A 14 44.15 34.95 19.62
CA THR A 14 42.93 34.53 18.93
C THR A 14 42.46 33.20 19.52
N ILE A 15 41.31 33.22 20.20
CA ILE A 15 40.61 32.02 20.65
C ILE A 15 39.97 31.37 19.41
N LEU A 16 40.49 30.22 18.98
CA LEU A 16 39.82 29.35 18.02
C LEU A 16 38.53 28.82 18.68
N ALA A 17 37.37 29.08 18.07
CA ALA A 17 36.12 28.44 18.44
C ALA A 17 36.23 26.92 18.21
N ALA A 18 35.82 26.12 19.19
CA ALA A 18 35.69 24.67 19.01
C ALA A 18 34.54 24.38 18.00
N PRO A 19 34.70 23.42 17.08
CA PRO A 19 33.60 23.01 16.20
C PRO A 19 32.44 22.43 17.03
N ALA A 20 31.20 22.66 16.56
CA ALA A 20 30.01 22.02 17.10
C ALA A 20 30.18 20.48 17.08
N ALA A 21 29.76 19.80 18.15
CA ALA A 21 29.96 18.38 18.30
C ALA A 21 28.98 17.59 17.41
N LEU A 22 29.49 17.07 16.29
CA LEU A 22 28.86 15.98 15.54
C LEU A 22 29.29 14.67 16.19
N ALA A 23 28.56 14.20 17.20
CA ALA A 23 28.95 13.01 17.94
C ALA A 23 27.90 11.91 17.80
N GLN A 24 28.10 10.99 16.85
CA GLN A 24 27.37 9.72 16.83
C GLN A 24 27.49 9.05 18.22
N THR A 25 26.39 8.52 18.75
CA THR A 25 26.44 7.83 20.06
C THR A 25 27.00 6.44 19.92
N LYS A 26 28.27 6.30 20.29
CA LYS A 26 28.92 5.00 20.42
C LYS A 26 28.29 4.20 21.56
N ILE A 27 27.81 3.00 21.24
CA ILE A 27 27.19 2.05 22.18
C ILE A 27 27.97 0.74 22.34
N GLY A 28 29.05 0.53 21.59
CA GLY A 28 29.90 -0.64 21.72
C GLY A 28 31.14 -0.63 20.83
N ASP A 29 32.00 -1.62 21.03
CA ASP A 29 33.21 -1.88 20.24
C ASP A 29 33.03 -3.15 19.41
N VAL A 30 33.48 -3.17 18.16
CA VAL A 30 33.64 -4.42 17.43
C VAL A 30 34.92 -5.11 17.90
N ARG A 31 34.81 -6.39 18.25
CA ARG A 31 35.92 -7.20 18.76
C ARG A 31 36.04 -8.46 17.92
N ALA A 32 37.28 -8.80 17.56
CA ALA A 32 37.57 -10.06 16.89
C ALA A 32 37.08 -11.25 17.74
N HIS A 33 36.37 -12.16 17.09
CA HIS A 33 35.84 -13.38 17.68
C HIS A 33 35.81 -14.45 16.59
N ALA A 34 36.81 -15.33 16.59
CA ALA A 34 36.93 -16.37 15.57
C ALA A 34 36.18 -17.64 16.02
N ALA A 35 35.11 -17.97 15.30
CA ALA A 35 34.31 -19.17 15.48
C ALA A 35 33.80 -19.63 14.11
N GLU A 36 33.59 -20.94 13.91
CA GLU A 36 33.01 -21.44 12.65
C GLU A 36 32.26 -22.75 12.87
N SER A 37 31.21 -22.97 12.08
CA SER A 37 30.57 -24.28 12.02
C SER A 37 31.46 -25.31 11.32
N PRO A 38 31.26 -26.63 11.50
CA PRO A 38 31.81 -27.60 10.58
C PRO A 38 31.37 -27.28 9.15
N HIS A 39 32.25 -27.48 8.17
CA HIS A 39 31.99 -27.19 6.76
C HIS A 39 32.20 -28.46 5.91
N PRO A 40 31.14 -29.18 5.48
CA PRO A 40 29.73 -28.86 5.72
C PRO A 40 29.29 -29.15 7.17
N TYR A 41 28.21 -28.51 7.62
CA TYR A 41 27.66 -28.75 8.96
C TYR A 41 27.01 -30.15 9.06
N PRO A 42 26.75 -30.67 10.27
CA PRO A 42 26.24 -32.03 10.42
C PRO A 42 24.89 -32.28 9.71
N ALA A 43 24.73 -33.46 9.13
CA ALA A 43 23.47 -33.88 8.53
C ALA A 43 22.39 -34.16 9.58
N GLY A 44 21.13 -33.98 9.19
CA GLY A 44 19.95 -34.16 10.04
C GLY A 44 18.71 -34.55 9.24
N PRO A 45 17.61 -34.88 9.93
CA PRO A 45 16.37 -35.32 9.29
C PRO A 45 15.59 -34.18 8.58
N GLY A 46 16.08 -32.93 8.64
CA GLY A 46 15.38 -31.75 8.12
C GLY A 46 14.47 -31.05 9.13
N GLY A 47 13.84 -29.96 8.67
CA GLY A 47 12.94 -29.14 9.47
C GLY A 47 13.66 -28.45 10.65
N ASP A 48 12.99 -28.34 11.80
CA ASP A 48 13.49 -27.57 12.96
C ASP A 48 14.59 -28.28 13.76
N THR A 49 15.09 -29.43 13.29
CA THR A 49 16.07 -30.24 14.04
C THR A 49 17.40 -29.51 14.14
N VAL A 50 17.84 -29.21 15.37
CA VAL A 50 19.15 -28.58 15.59
C VAL A 50 20.27 -29.58 15.30
N VAL A 51 21.08 -29.30 14.27
CA VAL A 51 22.22 -30.12 13.84
C VAL A 51 23.57 -29.56 14.29
N TRP A 52 23.63 -28.27 14.61
CA TRP A 52 24.81 -27.60 15.15
C TRP A 52 24.41 -26.55 16.18
N ARG A 53 25.24 -26.37 17.22
CA ARG A 53 25.06 -25.36 18.26
C ARG A 53 26.43 -24.78 18.65
N GLU A 54 26.48 -23.47 18.73
CA GLU A 54 27.63 -22.72 19.23
C GLU A 54 27.17 -21.65 20.23
N GLU A 55 28.05 -21.34 21.18
CA GLU A 55 27.83 -20.31 22.19
C GLU A 55 28.87 -19.22 22.00
N VAL A 56 28.40 -18.03 21.62
CA VAL A 56 29.21 -16.86 21.31
C VAL A 56 29.18 -15.94 22.53
N GLN A 57 30.32 -15.78 23.19
CA GLN A 57 30.43 -14.99 24.42
C GLN A 57 31.33 -13.78 24.22
N SER A 58 30.92 -12.65 24.83
CA SER A 58 31.73 -11.45 24.97
C SER A 58 31.63 -10.96 26.41
N PRO A 59 32.35 -11.60 27.36
CA PRO A 59 32.11 -11.44 28.79
C PRO A 59 32.03 -9.98 29.25
N GLY A 60 30.98 -9.66 30.01
CA GLY A 60 30.73 -8.31 30.51
C GLY A 60 30.11 -7.35 29.49
N ALA A 61 29.78 -7.80 28.28
CA ALA A 61 28.98 -7.03 27.35
C ALA A 61 27.56 -6.86 27.87
N MET A 62 27.01 -5.68 27.65
CA MET A 62 25.61 -5.39 27.90
C MET A 62 24.69 -5.99 26.84
N PHE A 63 25.18 -6.09 25.61
CA PHE A 63 24.55 -6.83 24.51
C PHE A 63 25.60 -7.30 23.51
N ILE A 64 25.24 -8.26 22.66
CA ILE A 64 26.06 -8.78 21.59
C ILE A 64 25.34 -8.70 20.24
N ARG A 65 26.11 -8.40 19.19
CA ARG A 65 25.76 -8.71 17.80
C ARG A 65 26.84 -9.60 17.22
N VAL A 66 26.46 -10.58 16.41
CA VAL A 66 27.37 -11.55 15.79
C VAL A 66 27.51 -11.23 14.31
N HIS A 67 28.74 -11.09 13.81
CA HIS A 67 28.99 -10.96 12.38
C HIS A 67 29.24 -12.34 11.77
N PHE A 68 28.47 -12.67 10.75
CA PHE A 68 28.65 -13.88 9.97
C PHE A 68 29.26 -13.53 8.61
N GLU A 69 30.28 -14.28 8.24
CA GLU A 69 30.86 -14.33 6.89
C GLU A 69 30.64 -15.73 6.31
N ASP A 70 30.63 -15.81 4.97
CA ASP A 70 30.44 -17.05 4.22
C ASP A 70 29.18 -17.84 4.65
N LEU A 71 28.12 -17.16 5.13
CA LEU A 71 26.88 -17.83 5.50
C LEU A 71 26.26 -18.49 4.27
N GLU A 72 26.11 -19.81 4.31
CA GLU A 72 25.46 -20.59 3.27
C GLU A 72 24.80 -21.83 3.86
N LEU A 73 23.47 -21.80 3.88
CA LEU A 73 22.62 -22.87 4.38
C LEU A 73 22.07 -23.73 3.23
N GLY A 74 21.84 -25.00 3.51
CA GLY A 74 21.15 -25.93 2.62
C GLY A 74 19.71 -25.50 2.38
N ALA A 75 19.13 -25.92 1.25
CA ALA A 75 17.75 -25.58 0.91
C ALA A 75 16.77 -26.06 2.00
N GLY A 76 16.03 -25.12 2.60
CA GLY A 76 15.08 -25.39 3.68
C GLY A 76 15.70 -25.50 5.08
N ASP A 77 17.01 -25.30 5.22
CA ASP A 77 17.69 -25.19 6.51
C ASP A 77 17.68 -23.73 7.01
N ALA A 78 17.85 -23.55 8.32
CA ALA A 78 17.81 -22.23 8.96
C ALA A 78 18.91 -22.07 10.01
N LEU A 79 19.37 -20.84 10.24
CA LEU A 79 20.25 -20.48 11.35
C LEU A 79 19.49 -19.61 12.33
N THR A 80 19.55 -19.91 13.63
CA THR A 80 19.01 -19.03 14.67
C THR A 80 20.12 -18.44 15.53
N VAL A 81 19.99 -17.15 15.86
CA VAL A 81 20.78 -16.46 16.89
C VAL A 81 19.83 -16.09 18.01
N SER A 82 20.06 -16.61 19.21
CA SER A 82 19.14 -16.40 20.34
C SER A 82 19.84 -15.96 21.62
N SER A 83 19.11 -15.29 22.49
CA SER A 83 19.50 -15.18 23.90
C SER A 83 19.48 -16.57 24.56
N PRO A 84 20.22 -16.79 25.67
CA PRO A 84 20.25 -18.09 26.35
C PRO A 84 18.89 -18.56 26.87
N ASN A 85 18.04 -17.62 27.27
CA ASN A 85 16.67 -17.88 27.73
C ASN A 85 15.64 -18.03 26.58
N GLY A 86 16.05 -17.82 25.33
CA GLY A 86 15.18 -17.87 24.15
C GLY A 86 14.18 -16.71 24.05
N ALA A 87 14.31 -15.66 24.87
CA ALA A 87 13.45 -14.48 24.81
C ALA A 87 13.68 -13.64 23.54
N GLN A 88 14.92 -13.61 23.04
CA GLN A 88 15.28 -13.02 21.75
C GLN A 88 15.72 -14.14 20.83
N VAL A 89 15.14 -14.22 19.63
CA VAL A 89 15.50 -15.18 18.59
C VAL A 89 15.41 -14.47 17.25
N TRP A 90 16.46 -14.58 16.45
CA TRP A 90 16.48 -14.14 15.06
C TRP A 90 16.84 -15.30 14.15
N THR A 91 16.10 -15.44 13.05
CA THR A 91 16.23 -16.56 12.12
C THR A 91 16.72 -16.06 10.77
N LEU A 92 17.71 -16.76 10.23
CA LEU A 92 18.30 -16.56 8.92
C LEU A 92 18.10 -17.81 8.06
N THR A 93 17.86 -17.62 6.77
CA THR A 93 17.79 -18.67 5.76
C THR A 93 18.78 -18.40 4.63
N ASP A 94 19.02 -19.41 3.79
CA ASP A 94 19.86 -19.31 2.60
C ASP A 94 21.26 -18.71 2.90
N ARG A 95 21.58 -17.56 2.28
CA ARG A 95 22.82 -16.79 2.50
C ARG A 95 22.56 -15.48 3.24
N GLY A 96 21.49 -15.41 4.02
CA GLY A 96 21.02 -14.21 4.70
C GLY A 96 20.21 -13.25 3.80
N PRO A 97 19.74 -12.11 4.34
CA PRO A 97 18.73 -11.27 3.70
C PRO A 97 19.12 -10.70 2.33
N ARG A 98 20.43 -10.45 2.13
CA ARG A 98 21.00 -9.92 0.88
C ARG A 98 21.55 -10.99 -0.05
N GLY A 99 21.54 -12.27 0.37
CA GLY A 99 22.14 -13.36 -0.38
C GLY A 99 23.68 -13.32 -0.49
N SER A 100 24.35 -12.39 0.21
CA SER A 100 25.81 -12.22 0.16
C SER A 100 26.56 -13.25 1.00
N GLY A 101 25.93 -13.78 2.06
CA GLY A 101 26.60 -14.55 3.11
C GLY A 101 27.30 -13.69 4.18
N ASP A 102 27.29 -12.36 4.01
CA ASP A 102 27.82 -11.38 4.97
C ASP A 102 26.65 -10.70 5.67
N VAL A 103 26.50 -10.96 6.97
CA VAL A 103 25.36 -10.50 7.74
C VAL A 103 25.67 -10.28 9.22
N TRP A 104 25.19 -9.17 9.77
CA TRP A 104 25.18 -8.92 11.20
C TRP A 104 23.88 -9.41 11.84
N SER A 105 23.98 -10.09 12.98
CA SER A 105 22.82 -10.39 13.80
C SER A 105 22.15 -9.14 14.34
N PHE A 106 20.86 -9.26 14.64
CA PHE A 106 20.23 -8.34 15.58
C PHE A 106 20.84 -8.48 16.98
N VAL A 107 20.59 -7.45 17.78
CA VAL A 107 21.04 -7.34 19.17
C VAL A 107 20.45 -8.47 20.02
N ILE A 108 21.33 -9.13 20.78
CA ILE A 108 21.00 -10.06 21.85
C ILE A 108 21.44 -9.44 23.17
N ASP A 109 20.52 -9.29 24.11
CA ASP A 109 20.84 -8.71 25.41
C ASP A 109 21.68 -9.68 26.27
N GLY A 110 22.62 -9.09 27.01
CA GLY A 110 23.61 -9.80 27.78
C GLY A 110 24.89 -10.12 27.00
N ASP A 111 25.75 -10.89 27.63
CA ASP A 111 27.11 -11.19 27.15
C ASP A 111 27.22 -12.53 26.43
N THR A 112 26.09 -13.13 26.06
CA THR A 112 26.05 -14.47 25.46
C THR A 112 24.95 -14.57 24.39
N ALA A 113 25.31 -15.00 23.18
CA ALA A 113 24.39 -15.39 22.11
C ALA A 113 24.55 -16.88 21.79
N ILE A 114 23.44 -17.56 21.51
CA ILE A 114 23.42 -18.97 21.11
C ILE A 114 23.12 -19.06 19.62
N VAL A 115 24.07 -19.58 18.85
CA VAL A 115 23.91 -19.81 17.41
C VAL A 115 23.54 -21.27 17.18
N ARG A 116 22.52 -21.54 16.36
CA ARG A 116 22.10 -22.90 16.00
C ARG A 116 21.84 -23.02 14.52
N ILE A 117 22.21 -24.15 13.92
CA ILE A 117 21.75 -24.53 12.58
C ILE A 117 20.66 -25.60 12.75
N HIS A 118 19.55 -25.40 12.05
CA HIS A 118 18.37 -26.26 11.99
C HIS A 118 18.27 -26.91 10.61
N GLY A 119 17.94 -28.21 10.55
CA GLY A 119 17.64 -28.95 9.33
C GLY A 119 18.63 -30.08 9.04
N GLY A 120 19.37 -29.96 7.94
CA GLY A 120 20.46 -30.87 7.57
C GLY A 120 20.11 -31.95 6.55
N LEU A 121 19.06 -31.77 5.74
CA LEU A 121 18.74 -32.70 4.63
C LEU A 121 19.82 -32.68 3.54
N THR A 122 20.30 -31.48 3.23
CA THR A 122 21.38 -31.23 2.27
C THR A 122 22.35 -30.22 2.87
N PRO A 123 23.23 -30.64 3.81
CA PRO A 123 24.12 -29.71 4.49
C PRO A 123 25.02 -28.96 3.51
N SER A 124 25.11 -27.64 3.69
CA SER A 124 26.01 -26.78 2.94
C SER A 124 27.18 -26.31 3.82
N PHE A 125 27.84 -25.22 3.44
CA PHE A 125 28.97 -24.64 4.16
C PHE A 125 28.60 -24.41 5.63
N GLY A 126 27.61 -23.58 5.96
CA GLY A 126 27.31 -23.15 7.33
C GLY A 126 27.70 -21.69 7.49
N TYR A 127 28.57 -21.35 8.45
CA TYR A 127 29.02 -19.97 8.66
C TYR A 127 30.43 -19.85 9.25
N ARG A 128 31.04 -18.68 9.08
CA ARG A 128 32.16 -18.20 9.90
C ARG A 128 31.72 -16.99 10.71
N ILE A 129 32.23 -16.86 11.92
CA ILE A 129 32.14 -15.67 12.77
C ILE A 129 33.55 -15.12 12.86
N THR A 130 33.72 -13.86 12.45
CA THR A 130 35.01 -13.15 12.49
C THR A 130 35.05 -12.13 13.62
N GLU A 131 33.90 -11.55 13.95
CA GLU A 131 33.78 -10.51 14.95
C GLU A 131 32.41 -10.45 15.64
N VAL A 132 32.39 -9.82 16.81
CA VAL A 132 31.20 -9.54 17.59
C VAL A 132 31.21 -8.10 18.07
N VAL A 133 30.04 -7.50 18.22
CA VAL A 133 29.91 -6.26 18.99
C VAL A 133 29.94 -6.60 20.48
N HIS A 134 30.81 -5.94 21.22
CA HIS A 134 30.79 -5.86 22.67
C HIS A 134 30.09 -4.56 23.08
N GLY A 135 28.81 -4.65 23.43
CA GLY A 135 28.02 -3.50 23.87
C GLY A 135 28.46 -2.97 25.23
N THR A 136 28.72 -1.67 25.33
CA THR A 136 29.14 -0.98 26.58
C THR A 136 28.13 0.06 27.06
N GLY A 137 27.15 0.44 26.23
CA GLY A 137 26.01 1.28 26.62
C GLY A 137 24.81 0.45 27.07
N SER A 138 23.83 1.07 27.74
CA SER A 138 22.64 0.36 28.21
C SER A 138 22.01 -0.45 27.06
N PRO A 139 21.88 -1.77 27.23
CA PRO A 139 21.00 -2.56 26.40
C PRO A 139 19.58 -2.15 26.78
N ALA A 140 18.63 -2.59 25.98
CA ALA A 140 17.21 -2.36 26.09
C ALA A 140 16.52 -2.88 27.39
N GLY A 141 17.19 -2.87 28.55
CA GLY A 141 16.70 -3.53 29.77
C GLY A 141 16.93 -2.80 31.10
N SER A 142 17.65 -1.68 31.19
CA SER A 142 17.67 -0.95 32.46
C SER A 142 16.42 -0.07 32.60
N SER A 143 15.44 -0.54 33.36
CA SER A 143 14.29 0.25 33.86
C SER A 143 14.69 1.42 34.79
N GLN A 144 15.97 1.76 34.82
CA GLN A 144 16.52 2.87 35.56
C GLN A 144 17.05 3.90 34.56
N PRO A 145 16.65 5.18 34.71
CA PRO A 145 17.23 6.25 33.92
C PRO A 145 18.76 6.19 34.07
N VAL A 146 19.46 6.32 32.96
CA VAL A 146 20.93 6.41 32.94
C VAL A 146 21.33 7.47 33.95
N SER A 147 22.23 7.14 34.89
CA SER A 147 22.60 8.05 35.96
C SER A 147 23.04 9.40 35.37
N PRO A 148 22.70 10.56 35.97
CA PRO A 148 23.05 11.87 35.43
C PRO A 148 24.57 12.08 35.20
N LEU A 149 25.41 11.21 35.76
CA LEU A 149 26.87 11.33 35.75
C LEU A 149 27.57 10.67 34.55
N ASP A 150 26.89 9.82 33.76
CA ASP A 150 27.49 9.12 32.60
C ASP A 150 26.96 9.61 31.23
N ARG A 151 26.19 10.71 31.22
CA ARG A 151 25.64 11.30 29.99
C ARG A 151 26.75 12.00 29.21
N ARG A 152 27.11 11.48 28.03
CA ARG A 152 27.81 12.30 27.02
C ARG A 152 26.79 13.30 26.46
N GLN A 153 26.81 14.48 27.06
CA GLN A 153 25.77 15.50 26.99
C GLN A 153 25.82 16.22 25.64
N GLU A 154 24.74 16.17 24.85
CA GLU A 154 24.63 16.94 23.60
C GLU A 154 23.94 18.28 23.81
N SER A 155 22.83 18.37 24.55
CA SER A 155 22.27 19.62 25.08
C SER A 155 21.16 19.31 26.09
N VAL A 156 21.51 19.22 27.38
CA VAL A 156 20.52 19.28 28.48
C VAL A 156 20.75 20.59 29.19
N CYS A 157 19.76 21.47 29.15
CA CYS A 157 19.93 22.85 29.55
C CYS A 157 19.26 23.14 30.88
N GLY A 158 20.08 23.12 31.94
CA GLY A 158 19.59 23.17 33.31
C GLY A 158 19.20 21.76 33.77
N SER A 159 17.91 21.44 33.71
CA SER A 159 17.31 20.21 34.23
C SER A 159 16.55 19.49 33.12
N ASP A 160 16.76 18.17 33.03
CA ASP A 160 16.26 17.29 31.99
C ASP A 160 14.73 17.33 31.84
N GLY A 161 14.27 17.86 30.70
CA GLY A 161 12.86 17.94 30.30
C GLY A 161 12.37 16.76 29.45
N LEU A 162 13.21 15.74 29.20
CA LEU A 162 12.78 14.53 28.49
C LEU A 162 11.76 13.74 29.30
N GLU A 163 10.72 13.27 28.63
CA GLU A 163 9.70 12.42 29.23
C GLU A 163 9.54 11.11 28.42
N PRO A 164 9.28 9.97 29.07
CA PRO A 164 8.89 8.76 28.37
C PRO A 164 7.69 9.03 27.46
N ILE A 165 7.70 8.52 26.22
CA ILE A 165 6.59 8.70 25.27
C ILE A 165 5.25 8.22 25.85
N ALA A 166 5.30 7.22 26.75
CA ALA A 166 4.15 6.68 27.46
C ALA A 166 3.39 7.70 28.33
N CYS A 167 4.02 8.83 28.70
CA CYS A 167 3.36 9.91 29.42
C CYS A 167 2.33 10.66 28.56
N HIS A 168 2.45 10.58 27.24
CA HIS A 168 1.71 11.41 26.28
C HIS A 168 0.78 10.63 25.36
N MET A 169 0.59 9.33 25.59
CA MET A 169 -0.22 8.45 24.72
C MET A 169 -1.72 8.76 24.74
N ASN A 170 -2.19 9.61 25.66
CA ASN A 170 -3.58 10.10 25.66
C ASN A 170 -3.81 11.21 24.63
N GLU A 171 -2.75 11.77 24.04
CA GLU A 171 -2.85 12.74 22.94
C GLU A 171 -2.91 11.99 21.61
N PRO A 172 -4.03 12.05 20.86
CA PRO A 172 -4.21 11.24 19.65
C PRO A 172 -3.12 11.47 18.60
N GLY A 173 -2.66 12.72 18.45
CA GLY A 173 -1.59 13.06 17.52
C GLY A 173 -0.26 12.39 17.86
N ILE A 174 0.12 12.35 19.14
CA ILE A 174 1.33 11.65 19.59
C ILE A 174 1.16 10.13 19.45
N ALA A 175 0.00 9.59 19.84
CA ALA A 175 -0.28 8.16 19.75
C ALA A 175 -0.10 7.60 18.33
N GLN A 176 -0.41 8.42 17.31
CA GLN A 176 -0.23 8.10 15.90
C GLN A 176 1.22 8.37 15.44
N THR A 177 1.72 9.58 15.65
CA THR A 177 3.00 10.03 15.06
C THR A 177 4.24 9.42 15.71
N GLN A 178 4.12 8.83 16.90
CA GLN A 178 5.24 8.12 17.53
C GLN A 178 5.50 6.75 16.90
N GLN A 179 4.48 6.07 16.36
CA GLN A 179 4.57 4.70 15.84
C GLN A 179 5.69 4.49 14.80
N PRO A 180 5.82 5.33 13.76
CA PRO A 180 6.81 5.15 12.69
C PRO A 180 8.24 5.53 13.10
N ILE A 181 8.52 5.76 14.38
CA ILE A 181 9.84 6.19 14.85
C ILE A 181 10.59 4.99 15.43
N ALA A 182 11.79 4.75 14.89
CA ALA A 182 12.63 3.63 15.22
C ALA A 182 13.94 4.06 15.89
N ARG A 183 14.40 3.18 16.79
CA ARG A 183 15.77 3.16 17.28
C ARG A 183 16.66 2.50 16.24
N LEU A 184 17.74 3.16 15.84
CA LEU A 184 18.69 2.63 14.87
C LEU A 184 19.95 2.15 15.58
N ILE A 185 20.45 0.97 15.22
CA ILE A 185 21.77 0.47 15.62
C ILE A 185 22.50 0.01 14.36
N TYR A 186 23.74 0.46 14.20
CA TYR A 186 24.57 0.17 13.04
C TYR A 186 26.06 0.16 13.43
N GLN A 187 26.91 -0.32 12.53
CA GLN A 187 28.35 -0.40 12.69
C GLN A 187 29.03 0.56 11.72
N SER A 188 30.06 1.25 12.20
CA SER A 188 30.95 2.04 11.35
C SER A 188 32.34 2.07 11.99
N GLY A 189 33.40 2.01 11.18
CA GLY A 189 34.77 2.15 11.66
C GLY A 189 35.23 1.19 12.78
N GLY A 190 34.62 0.01 12.91
CA GLY A 190 34.92 -0.95 13.98
C GLY A 190 34.23 -0.64 15.32
N GLU A 191 33.23 0.23 15.33
CA GLU A 191 32.44 0.60 16.50
C GLU A 191 30.95 0.41 16.19
N ALA A 192 30.13 0.30 17.24
CA ALA A 192 28.67 0.24 17.13
C ALA A 192 28.06 1.56 17.62
N PHE A 193 27.09 2.07 16.87
CA PHE A 193 26.45 3.36 17.12
C PHE A 193 24.93 3.25 17.22
N ALA A 194 24.32 4.24 17.87
CA ALA A 194 22.88 4.45 17.91
C ALA A 194 22.48 5.81 17.30
N CYS A 195 21.36 5.80 16.59
CA CYS A 195 20.65 6.99 16.10
C CYS A 195 19.13 6.77 16.18
N THR A 196 18.36 7.76 15.75
CA THR A 196 16.91 7.70 15.54
C THR A 196 16.61 7.76 14.04
N GLY A 197 15.54 7.11 13.60
CA GLY A 197 15.00 7.26 12.25
C GLY A 197 13.48 7.19 12.27
N SER A 198 12.86 7.59 11.16
CA SER A 198 11.40 7.52 11.02
C SER A 198 10.99 7.01 9.65
N LEU A 199 9.98 6.14 9.59
CA LEU A 199 9.34 5.79 8.33
C LEU A 199 8.66 7.03 7.79
N VAL A 200 8.89 7.31 6.51
CA VAL A 200 8.37 8.47 5.82
C VAL A 200 7.74 8.03 4.51
N ARG A 201 6.63 8.68 4.15
CA ARG A 201 6.01 8.42 2.85
C ARG A 201 6.95 8.83 1.73
N GLY A 202 7.13 7.97 0.74
CA GLY A 202 7.98 8.26 -0.42
C GLY A 202 7.66 7.46 -1.67
N ALA A 203 8.60 7.48 -2.62
CA ALA A 203 8.47 6.81 -3.91
C ALA A 203 8.58 5.28 -3.86
N VAL A 204 9.10 4.75 -2.75
CA VAL A 204 9.38 3.34 -2.54
C VAL A 204 8.85 2.95 -1.15
N ASP A 205 8.51 1.68 -1.01
CA ASP A 205 8.05 1.11 0.25
C ASP A 205 9.18 1.05 1.30
N SER A 206 8.80 0.97 2.57
CA SER A 206 9.71 0.82 3.70
C SER A 206 10.79 1.90 3.80
N LEU A 207 10.48 3.10 3.31
CA LEU A 207 11.41 4.24 3.29
C LEU A 207 11.56 4.86 4.67
N LEU A 208 12.80 4.90 5.16
CA LEU A 208 13.21 5.47 6.43
C LEU A 208 14.06 6.73 6.20
N LEU A 209 13.71 7.82 6.87
CA LEU A 209 14.50 9.05 6.97
C LEU A 209 15.34 9.05 8.26
N THR A 210 16.63 9.33 8.13
CA THR A 210 17.56 9.60 9.25
C THR A 210 18.66 10.55 8.77
N ASN A 211 19.71 10.78 9.56
CA ASN A 211 20.83 11.65 9.15
C ASN A 211 21.86 10.96 8.25
N ASN A 212 22.50 11.74 7.39
CA ASN A 212 23.67 11.30 6.62
C ASN A 212 24.81 10.89 7.54
N HIS A 213 25.07 11.66 8.61
CA HIS A 213 26.12 11.29 9.54
C HIS A 213 25.81 10.01 10.32
N CYS A 214 24.57 9.50 10.32
CA CYS A 214 24.27 8.17 10.86
C CYS A 214 24.48 7.08 9.82
N LEU A 215 23.90 7.22 8.63
CA LEU A 215 23.98 6.22 7.56
C LEU A 215 24.53 6.87 6.27
N PRO A 216 25.85 7.11 6.19
CA PRO A 216 26.44 7.84 5.07
C PRO A 216 26.64 6.98 3.81
N SER A 217 26.64 5.65 3.95
CA SER A 217 26.89 4.73 2.85
C SER A 217 26.11 3.44 3.00
N GLN A 218 26.05 2.66 1.90
CA GLN A 218 25.45 1.33 1.90
C GLN A 218 26.11 0.40 2.93
N ALA A 219 27.40 0.58 3.23
CA ALA A 219 28.08 -0.28 4.21
C ALA A 219 27.46 -0.15 5.60
N GLU A 220 27.10 1.06 6.05
CA GLU A 220 26.38 1.23 7.32
C GLU A 220 24.96 0.69 7.24
N VAL A 221 24.24 0.92 6.12
CA VAL A 221 22.88 0.38 5.90
C VAL A 221 22.85 -1.14 5.96
N ASP A 222 23.88 -1.80 5.42
CA ASP A 222 24.02 -3.25 5.43
C ASP A 222 24.15 -3.84 6.84
N THR A 223 24.46 -3.01 7.83
CA THR A 223 24.57 -3.40 9.24
C THR A 223 23.41 -2.90 10.10
N LEU A 224 22.48 -2.14 9.51
CA LEU A 224 21.40 -1.46 10.21
C LEU A 224 20.41 -2.44 10.81
N GLN A 225 20.09 -2.21 12.09
CA GLN A 225 18.90 -2.69 12.77
C GLN A 225 18.02 -1.48 13.12
N ALA A 226 16.77 -1.48 12.65
CA ALA A 226 15.74 -0.52 13.03
C ALA A 226 14.71 -1.19 13.94
N ALA A 227 14.56 -0.71 15.18
CA ALA A 227 13.61 -1.23 16.16
C ALA A 227 12.44 -0.25 16.40
N PHE A 228 11.23 -0.64 15.98
CA PHE A 228 10.01 0.13 16.17
C PHE A 228 9.26 -0.33 17.43
N GLY A 229 8.67 0.60 18.18
CA GLY A 229 8.01 0.29 19.45
C GLY A 229 8.99 -0.03 20.59
N HIS A 230 10.25 0.39 20.46
CA HIS A 230 11.25 0.30 21.52
C HIS A 230 10.99 1.36 22.60
N GLN A 231 10.06 1.12 23.52
CA GLN A 231 9.56 2.14 24.45
C GLN A 231 9.06 1.55 25.77
N LEU A 232 8.93 2.39 26.80
CA LEU A 232 8.30 2.00 28.06
C LEU A 232 6.78 1.88 27.89
N SER A 233 6.18 0.91 28.57
CA SER A 233 4.73 0.68 28.54
C SER A 233 3.90 1.66 29.38
N ALA A 234 4.54 2.39 30.30
CA ALA A 234 3.90 3.36 31.18
C ALA A 234 4.85 4.51 31.53
N CYS A 235 4.27 5.69 31.83
CA CYS A 235 5.02 6.90 32.20
C CYS A 235 5.91 6.73 33.43
N SER A 236 5.52 5.87 34.38
CA SER A 236 6.31 5.55 35.57
C SER A 236 6.24 4.05 35.83
N ASN A 237 7.38 3.45 36.17
CA ASN A 237 7.52 2.00 36.38
C ASN A 237 7.07 1.15 35.16
N GLY A 238 7.20 1.72 33.95
CA GLY A 238 6.91 1.00 32.71
C GLY A 238 7.88 -0.16 32.47
N VAL A 239 7.39 -1.17 31.76
CA VAL A 239 8.23 -2.26 31.24
C VAL A 239 8.69 -1.86 29.86
N LEU A 240 9.98 -2.05 29.58
CA LEU A 240 10.55 -1.77 28.27
C LEU A 240 10.12 -2.85 27.28
N SER A 241 9.58 -2.41 26.14
CA SER A 241 9.43 -3.23 24.95
C SER A 241 10.70 -3.14 24.12
N GLU A 242 11.23 -4.28 23.69
CA GLU A 242 12.36 -4.35 22.75
C GLU A 242 12.01 -3.72 21.40
N GLY A 243 10.74 -3.78 21.01
CA GLY A 243 10.26 -3.39 19.71
C GLY A 243 10.43 -4.48 18.65
N MET A 244 9.82 -4.25 17.49
CA MET A 244 9.95 -5.12 16.31
C MET A 244 11.14 -4.64 15.46
N MET A 245 12.02 -5.57 15.12
CA MET A 245 13.30 -5.29 14.46
C MET A 245 13.23 -5.56 12.96
N TYR A 246 13.77 -4.63 12.19
CA TYR A 246 13.89 -4.70 10.73
C TYR A 246 15.35 -4.42 10.32
N ALA A 247 15.83 -5.12 9.30
CA ALA A 247 17.17 -4.93 8.77
C ALA A 247 17.19 -3.86 7.67
N GLY A 248 18.29 -3.13 7.54
CA GLY A 248 18.49 -2.23 6.40
C GLY A 248 18.64 -3.00 5.09
N ASP A 249 18.15 -2.39 4.01
CA ASP A 249 18.15 -2.96 2.66
C ASP A 249 18.96 -2.09 1.69
N LEU A 250 18.47 -0.90 1.31
CA LEU A 250 19.10 -0.06 0.29
C LEU A 250 19.26 1.39 0.75
N LEU A 251 20.42 1.99 0.50
CA LEU A 251 20.60 3.44 0.54
C LEU A 251 20.03 4.07 -0.74
N VAL A 252 18.88 4.73 -0.61
CA VAL A 252 18.13 5.34 -1.73
C VAL A 252 18.73 6.69 -2.13
N SER A 253 19.00 7.55 -1.13
CA SER A 253 19.60 8.87 -1.33
C SER A 253 20.28 9.34 -0.06
N THR A 254 21.29 10.20 -0.18
CA THR A 254 21.93 10.82 0.98
C THR A 254 22.56 12.17 0.62
N SER A 255 22.58 13.11 1.57
CA SER A 255 23.11 14.46 1.40
C SER A 255 23.91 14.89 2.62
N THR A 256 25.21 15.13 2.43
CA THR A 256 26.09 15.67 3.47
C THR A 256 25.77 17.13 3.81
N ARG A 257 25.26 17.92 2.84
CA ARG A 257 24.97 19.36 3.04
C ARG A 257 23.65 19.64 3.76
N LEU A 258 22.75 18.67 3.78
CA LEU A 258 21.46 18.73 4.45
C LEU A 258 21.34 17.65 5.55
N ASP A 259 22.42 16.91 5.76
CA ASP A 259 22.57 15.84 6.74
C ASP A 259 21.37 14.88 6.81
N TYR A 260 20.93 14.35 5.67
CA TYR A 260 19.87 13.34 5.62
C TYR A 260 20.28 12.13 4.78
N SER A 261 19.71 10.97 5.14
CA SER A 261 19.72 9.75 4.36
C SER A 261 18.30 9.19 4.26
N LEU A 262 17.95 8.73 3.07
CA LEU A 262 16.78 7.92 2.77
C LEU A 262 17.24 6.49 2.52
N VAL A 263 16.73 5.53 3.29
CA VAL A 263 17.07 4.12 3.18
C VAL A 263 15.80 3.27 3.15
N THR A 264 15.81 2.11 2.48
CA THR A 264 14.75 1.11 2.63
C THR A 264 15.11 0.12 3.73
N LEU A 265 14.08 -0.43 4.37
CA LEU A 265 14.20 -1.58 5.26
C LEU A 265 13.67 -2.83 4.56
N HIS A 266 14.21 -3.99 4.91
CA HIS A 266 13.60 -5.26 4.50
C HIS A 266 12.21 -5.42 5.14
N GLY A 267 11.27 -6.05 4.43
CA GLY A 267 9.91 -6.26 4.88
C GLY A 267 8.98 -5.11 4.48
N ASN A 268 8.00 -4.81 5.33
CA ASN A 268 6.96 -3.79 5.10
C ASN A 268 6.52 -3.13 6.43
N PRO A 269 7.45 -2.57 7.23
CA PRO A 269 7.18 -2.05 8.57
C PRO A 269 6.08 -0.98 8.61
N GLU A 270 5.89 -0.20 7.56
CA GLU A 270 4.87 0.84 7.44
C GLU A 270 3.43 0.32 7.60
N VAL A 271 3.19 -0.97 7.30
CA VAL A 271 1.89 -1.61 7.51
C VAL A 271 1.55 -1.68 9.00
N SER A 272 2.54 -1.96 9.85
CA SER A 272 2.36 -2.08 11.30
C SER A 272 2.55 -0.76 12.03
N TRP A 273 3.45 0.09 11.53
CA TRP A 273 3.94 1.26 12.25
C TRP A 273 3.51 2.59 11.62
N GLY A 274 2.87 2.57 10.45
CA GLY A 274 2.51 3.77 9.70
C GLY A 274 3.73 4.49 9.12
N GLU A 275 3.52 5.73 8.68
CA GLU A 275 4.56 6.59 8.11
C GLU A 275 4.30 8.04 8.53
N LEU A 276 5.36 8.83 8.63
CA LEU A 276 5.28 10.28 8.75
C LEU A 276 5.22 10.96 7.39
N LEU A 277 4.67 12.17 7.39
CA LEU A 277 4.60 13.05 6.22
C LEU A 277 5.50 14.27 6.43
N PRO A 278 6.63 14.37 5.71
CA PRO A 278 7.43 15.58 5.70
C PRO A 278 6.72 16.75 5.00
N THR A 279 7.01 17.97 5.40
CA THR A 279 6.48 19.18 4.73
C THR A 279 7.51 19.87 3.85
N ALA A 280 7.06 20.39 2.69
CA ALA A 280 7.79 21.31 1.84
C ALA A 280 7.46 22.79 2.14
N ALA A 281 6.63 23.07 3.15
CA ALA A 281 6.46 24.40 3.71
C ALA A 281 7.62 24.78 4.64
N ASP A 282 8.00 26.06 4.63
CA ASP A 282 8.95 26.58 5.62
C ASP A 282 8.35 26.48 7.03
N ALA A 283 9.18 26.12 8.01
CA ALA A 283 8.82 26.27 9.41
C ALA A 283 8.81 27.76 9.79
N GLU A 284 7.94 28.15 10.71
CA GLU A 284 7.89 29.52 11.21
C GLU A 284 8.46 29.61 12.62
N VAL A 285 9.03 30.77 12.97
CA VAL A 285 9.44 31.03 14.36
C VAL A 285 8.20 30.97 15.26
N GLY A 286 8.29 30.15 16.31
CA GLY A 286 7.19 29.90 17.23
C GLY A 286 6.32 28.69 16.89
N THR A 287 6.55 28.00 15.74
CA THR A 287 5.82 26.75 15.43
C THR A 287 6.03 25.73 16.57
N PRO A 288 4.96 25.29 17.25
CA PRO A 288 5.05 24.25 18.27
C PRO A 288 5.28 22.89 17.63
N PHE A 289 6.13 22.06 18.26
CA PHE A 289 6.41 20.72 17.75
C PHE A 289 6.64 19.70 18.88
N TRP A 290 6.48 18.42 18.55
CA TRP A 290 6.98 17.30 19.34
C TRP A 290 8.30 16.80 18.77
N LEU A 291 9.30 16.58 19.63
CA LEU A 291 10.56 15.95 19.25
C LEU A 291 10.58 14.53 19.81
N ILE A 292 10.29 13.53 18.96
CA ILE A 292 10.21 12.14 19.41
C ILE A 292 11.49 11.41 19.00
N GLN A 293 12.18 10.81 19.97
CA GLN A 293 13.60 10.48 19.85
C GLN A 293 13.98 9.22 20.66
N HIS A 294 15.14 8.65 20.34
CA HIS A 294 15.83 7.62 21.14
C HIS A 294 17.12 8.18 21.76
N PRO A 295 17.01 9.05 22.79
CA PRO A 295 18.16 9.70 23.41
C PRO A 295 19.09 8.66 24.05
N GLY A 296 20.40 8.79 23.84
CA GLY A 296 21.39 7.80 24.26
C GLY A 296 21.32 6.46 23.52
N GLY A 297 20.44 6.33 22.52
CA GLY A 297 20.05 5.03 21.98
C GLY A 297 19.20 4.21 22.97
N GLY A 298 18.49 4.85 23.90
CA GLY A 298 17.61 4.19 24.87
C GLY A 298 16.15 4.06 24.41
N PRO A 299 15.21 3.86 25.37
CA PRO A 299 13.78 3.84 25.09
C PRO A 299 13.29 5.13 24.42
N LYS A 300 12.19 5.04 23.68
CA LYS A 300 11.56 6.20 23.05
C LYS A 300 11.11 7.22 24.08
N GLU A 301 11.59 8.45 23.93
CA GLU A 301 11.25 9.61 24.75
C GLU A 301 10.79 10.75 23.85
N ILE A 302 10.16 11.75 24.46
CA ILE A 302 9.65 12.94 23.79
C ILE A 302 10.19 14.21 24.46
N GLY A 303 10.75 15.10 23.65
CA GLY A 303 10.90 16.51 23.98
C GLY A 303 9.56 17.19 23.81
N TYR A 304 8.81 17.29 24.92
CA TYR A 304 7.53 17.99 24.97
C TYR A 304 7.70 19.40 25.58
N TRP A 305 8.60 19.52 26.56
CA TRP A 305 8.91 20.74 27.28
C TRP A 305 10.34 21.21 26.97
N GLU A 306 10.56 22.52 27.00
CA GLU A 306 11.91 23.12 26.94
C GLU A 306 12.63 23.05 28.30
N ASP A 307 11.92 22.76 29.38
CA ASP A 307 12.43 22.76 30.75
C ASP A 307 11.66 21.79 31.67
N VAL A 308 12.30 21.33 32.76
CA VAL A 308 11.70 20.40 33.73
C VAL A 308 10.52 20.98 34.51
N ASP A 309 10.49 22.31 34.67
CA ASP A 309 9.44 23.03 35.39
C ASP A 309 8.16 23.17 34.52
N ARG A 310 8.23 22.67 33.27
CA ARG A 310 7.16 22.68 32.27
C ARG A 310 6.65 24.09 31.98
N THR A 311 7.55 25.08 31.95
CA THR A 311 7.18 26.49 31.76
C THR A 311 6.97 26.85 30.30
N SER A 312 7.61 26.14 29.37
CA SER A 312 7.40 26.28 27.93
C SER A 312 7.38 24.95 27.20
N GLY A 313 6.44 24.79 26.26
CA GLY A 313 6.45 23.70 25.30
C GLY A 313 7.50 23.92 24.19
N CYS A 314 7.89 22.82 23.56
CA CYS A 314 8.81 22.81 22.44
C CYS A 314 8.32 23.64 21.25
N LYS A 315 9.16 24.57 20.77
CA LYS A 315 8.85 25.43 19.62
C LYS A 315 10.11 25.85 18.86
N VAL A 316 9.93 26.22 17.60
CA VAL A 316 11.01 26.77 16.76
C VAL A 316 11.43 28.14 17.30
N ALA A 317 12.70 28.29 17.69
CA ALA A 317 13.25 29.54 18.20
C ALA A 317 13.82 30.43 17.09
N SER A 318 14.40 29.83 16.04
CA SER A 318 14.98 30.54 14.89
C SER A 318 14.89 29.68 13.63
N THR A 319 14.80 30.31 12.46
CA THR A 319 14.87 29.68 11.13
C THR A 319 15.98 30.27 10.26
N SER A 320 16.76 31.19 10.82
CA SER A 320 17.89 31.84 10.16
C SER A 320 19.24 31.22 10.55
N GLY A 321 19.20 30.05 11.19
CA GLY A 321 20.41 29.34 11.61
C GLY A 321 21.34 29.07 10.43
N THR A 322 22.62 29.38 10.61
CA THR A 322 23.68 29.04 9.66
C THR A 322 24.80 28.35 10.40
N ILE A 323 25.06 27.11 10.02
CA ILE A 323 26.16 26.30 10.54
C ILE A 323 27.08 26.03 9.36
N ASP A 324 28.36 26.41 9.46
CA ASP A 324 29.30 26.48 8.33
C ASP A 324 29.44 25.19 7.48
N ALA A 325 29.11 24.02 8.05
CA ALA A 325 29.16 22.74 7.36
C ALA A 325 27.92 22.43 6.49
N TYR A 326 26.83 23.19 6.64
CA TYR A 326 25.52 22.89 6.07
C TYR A 326 25.00 24.00 5.16
N THR A 327 23.98 23.68 4.37
CA THR A 327 23.37 24.63 3.42
C THR A 327 22.91 25.89 4.17
N PRO A 328 23.35 27.10 3.78
CA PRO A 328 22.98 28.33 4.49
C PRO A 328 21.46 28.54 4.56
N GLY A 329 20.95 28.87 5.74
CA GLY A 329 19.52 29.11 5.98
C GLY A 329 18.64 27.85 5.96
N SER A 330 19.24 26.65 5.92
CA SER A 330 18.50 25.39 6.00
C SER A 330 18.16 24.95 7.42
N GLN A 331 18.68 25.66 8.43
CA GLN A 331 18.67 25.23 9.82
C GLN A 331 17.58 25.96 10.61
N MET A 332 16.82 25.19 11.37
CA MET A 332 15.99 25.71 12.45
C MET A 332 16.66 25.42 13.79
N GLU A 333 16.47 26.30 14.76
CA GLU A 333 17.04 26.18 16.11
C GLU A 333 15.92 26.10 17.16
N TYR A 334 16.14 25.36 18.24
CA TYR A 334 15.17 25.16 19.33
C TYR A 334 15.84 24.75 20.65
N ALA A 335 15.10 24.82 21.77
CA ALA A 335 15.66 24.64 23.11
C ALA A 335 15.36 23.28 23.78
N CYS A 336 14.58 22.41 23.16
CA CYS A 336 14.20 21.11 23.73
C CYS A 336 15.39 20.17 23.87
N ASP A 337 15.46 19.47 25.01
CA ASP A 337 16.58 18.62 25.37
C ASP A 337 16.77 17.42 24.41
N THR A 338 18.04 17.11 24.14
CA THR A 338 18.47 15.93 23.37
C THR A 338 19.73 15.32 23.98
N LEU A 339 19.96 14.03 23.70
CA LEU A 339 21.21 13.34 23.99
C LEU A 339 21.70 12.67 22.71
N GLY A 340 22.98 12.36 22.61
CA GLY A 340 23.47 11.67 21.42
C GLY A 340 22.68 10.39 21.16
N GLY A 341 22.41 10.08 19.90
CA GLY A 341 21.46 9.03 19.49
C GLY A 341 20.09 9.58 19.11
N SER A 342 19.80 10.83 19.49
CA SER A 342 18.64 11.57 19.00
C SER A 342 18.80 12.02 17.56
N SER A 343 20.01 12.03 16.99
CA SER A 343 20.26 12.29 15.57
C SER A 343 19.30 11.50 14.69
N GLY A 344 18.59 12.21 13.81
CA GLY A 344 17.61 11.67 12.87
C GLY A 344 16.19 11.63 13.42
N SER A 345 15.98 12.19 14.62
CA SER A 345 14.63 12.35 15.19
C SER A 345 13.82 13.40 14.44
N PRO A 346 12.54 13.12 14.15
CA PRO A 346 11.64 14.06 13.51
C PRO A 346 11.14 15.12 14.52
N LEU A 347 11.10 16.38 14.06
CA LEU A 347 10.34 17.45 14.69
C LEU A 347 8.97 17.50 14.02
N ILE A 348 7.91 17.23 14.78
CA ILE A 348 6.55 17.05 14.26
C ILE A 348 5.68 18.22 14.72
N SER A 349 5.15 19.00 13.78
CA SER A 349 4.26 20.12 14.13
C SER A 349 3.04 19.64 14.90
N THR A 350 2.75 20.24 16.05
CA THR A 350 1.57 19.88 16.84
C THR A 350 0.26 20.31 16.18
N GLU A 351 0.33 21.22 15.21
CA GLU A 351 -0.83 21.74 14.49
C GLU A 351 -1.17 20.90 13.25
N SER A 352 -0.16 20.56 12.44
CA SER A 352 -0.36 19.85 11.17
C SER A 352 -0.09 18.35 11.24
N GLY A 353 0.64 17.87 12.26
CA GLY A 353 1.15 16.50 12.34
C GLY A 353 2.25 16.17 11.33
N LEU A 354 2.72 17.17 10.56
CA LEU A 354 3.77 17.00 9.55
C LEU A 354 5.17 17.13 10.19
N VAL A 355 6.15 16.43 9.62
CA VAL A 355 7.56 16.59 9.99
C VAL A 355 8.06 17.89 9.38
N VAL A 356 8.45 18.83 10.23
CA VAL A 356 8.95 20.16 9.86
C VAL A 356 10.48 20.25 9.90
N GLY A 357 11.14 19.36 10.64
CA GLY A 357 12.60 19.34 10.76
C GLY A 357 13.15 17.96 11.10
N LEU A 358 14.43 17.76 10.81
CA LEU A 358 15.21 16.58 11.14
C LEU A 358 16.35 16.98 12.09
N HIS A 359 16.30 16.56 13.35
CA HIS A 359 17.35 16.87 14.32
C HIS A 359 18.68 16.28 13.87
N HIS A 360 19.76 17.04 14.04
CA HIS A 360 21.09 16.56 13.66
C HIS A 360 22.28 17.17 14.43
N VAL A 361 22.09 18.27 15.18
CA VAL A 361 23.16 18.93 15.96
C VAL A 361 22.68 19.32 17.35
N GLY A 362 23.47 18.96 18.36
CA GLY A 362 23.34 19.44 19.75
C GLY A 362 24.32 20.56 20.11
N THR A 363 23.90 21.48 20.98
CA THR A 363 24.63 22.65 21.52
C THR A 363 25.39 23.49 20.46
N LEU A 364 24.74 24.53 19.94
CA LEU A 364 25.40 25.55 19.12
C LEU A 364 26.46 26.36 19.90
N PRO A 365 27.53 26.85 19.24
CA PRO A 365 28.50 27.74 19.88
C PRO A 365 27.84 29.04 20.42
N PRO A 366 28.43 29.69 21.43
CA PRO A 366 27.93 30.97 21.93
C PRO A 366 27.71 32.01 20.82
N PRO A 367 26.66 32.87 20.90
CA PRO A 367 25.83 33.16 22.08
C PRO A 367 24.69 32.16 22.34
N SER A 368 24.49 31.16 21.47
CA SER A 368 23.41 30.16 21.51
C SER A 368 23.76 28.91 22.34
N ALA A 369 24.52 29.09 23.43
CA ALA A 369 24.81 27.98 24.34
C ALA A 369 23.48 27.52 24.94
N CYS A 370 23.05 26.30 24.64
CA CYS A 370 21.73 25.68 24.92
C CYS A 370 20.70 25.60 23.79
N THR A 371 21.10 25.79 22.54
CA THR A 371 20.19 25.60 21.41
C THR A 371 20.62 24.40 20.56
N ASN A 372 19.65 23.56 20.21
CA ASN A 372 19.75 22.46 19.26
C ASN A 372 19.39 22.94 17.85
N ALA A 373 19.83 22.20 16.83
CA ALA A 373 19.48 22.49 15.45
C ALA A 373 18.93 21.27 14.70
N ALA A 374 18.04 21.56 13.75
CA ALA A 374 17.47 20.62 12.82
C ALA A 374 17.51 21.19 11.39
N THR A 375 17.73 20.32 10.41
CA THR A 375 17.54 20.69 9.02
C THR A 375 16.05 20.75 8.72
N MET A 376 15.57 21.89 8.23
CA MET A 376 14.17 22.06 7.81
C MET A 376 13.83 21.07 6.69
N THR A 377 12.75 20.30 6.87
CA THR A 377 12.34 19.27 5.89
C THR A 377 12.07 19.86 4.52
N ARG A 378 11.69 21.13 4.43
CA ARG A 378 11.44 21.78 3.14
C ARG A 378 12.65 21.77 2.19
N PHE A 379 13.86 21.79 2.74
CA PHE A 379 15.09 21.65 1.95
C PHE A 379 15.35 20.18 1.59
N ILE A 380 15.06 19.26 2.49
CA ILE A 380 15.15 17.81 2.23
C ILE A 380 14.17 17.43 1.12
N CYS A 381 12.93 17.91 1.17
CA CYS A 381 11.90 17.74 0.15
C CYS A 381 12.32 18.27 -1.21
N GLN A 382 12.95 19.46 -1.23
CA GLN A 382 13.47 20.05 -2.46
C GLN A 382 14.62 19.21 -3.06
N ASP A 383 15.49 18.65 -2.23
CA ASP A 383 16.67 17.88 -2.65
C ASP A 383 16.29 16.44 -3.06
N ALA A 384 15.45 15.76 -2.27
CA ALA A 384 14.99 14.40 -2.53
C ALA A 384 13.96 14.33 -3.68
N GLY A 385 13.26 15.44 -3.97
CA GLY A 385 12.27 15.52 -5.04
C GLY A 385 11.19 14.44 -4.88
N ASN A 386 10.92 13.71 -5.95
CA ASN A 386 9.89 12.67 -5.94
C ASN A 386 10.22 11.48 -5.01
N LEU A 387 11.46 11.32 -4.54
CA LEU A 387 11.77 10.23 -3.61
C LEU A 387 11.01 10.35 -2.28
N LEU A 388 10.59 11.57 -1.91
CA LEU A 388 9.91 11.88 -0.66
C LEU A 388 8.53 12.51 -0.92
N GLY A 389 7.48 12.00 -0.28
CA GLY A 389 6.08 12.40 -0.49
C GLY A 389 5.68 13.68 0.23
N CYS A 390 6.43 14.77 0.05
CA CYS A 390 6.25 15.99 0.85
C CYS A 390 4.95 16.76 0.55
N ASP A 391 4.29 17.25 1.61
CA ASP A 391 3.00 17.97 1.54
C ASP A 391 1.89 17.24 0.80
N GLN A 392 2.08 15.96 0.47
CA GLN A 392 1.04 15.15 -0.12
C GLN A 392 0.24 14.58 1.05
N PRO A 393 -0.98 15.08 1.30
CA PRO A 393 -1.80 14.54 2.37
C PRO A 393 -1.97 13.03 2.19
N THR A 394 -2.32 12.37 3.29
CA THR A 394 -3.01 11.08 3.29
C THR A 394 -3.92 10.96 2.07
N VAL A 395 -3.72 9.90 1.29
CA VAL A 395 -4.64 9.33 0.30
C VAL A 395 -5.95 10.14 0.17
N GLY A 396 -6.04 11.01 -0.83
CA GLY A 396 -7.25 11.78 -1.12
C GLY A 396 -8.28 10.99 -1.92
N HIS A 397 -7.85 9.89 -2.54
CA HIS A 397 -8.66 9.05 -3.42
C HIS A 397 -8.35 7.58 -3.18
N ALA A 398 -9.38 6.76 -3.10
CA ALA A 398 -9.26 5.31 -3.01
C ALA A 398 -10.17 4.60 -4.01
N ARG A 399 -9.75 3.40 -4.41
CA ARG A 399 -10.45 2.47 -5.28
C ARG A 399 -10.34 1.09 -4.66
N TYR A 400 -11.47 0.45 -4.41
CA TYR A 400 -11.54 -0.78 -3.63
C TYR A 400 -11.97 -1.96 -4.50
N PHE A 401 -11.44 -3.13 -4.17
CA PHE A 401 -11.73 -4.42 -4.79
C PHE A 401 -11.84 -5.50 -3.69
N ALA A 402 -13.04 -5.99 -3.41
CA ALA A 402 -13.26 -7.04 -2.41
C ALA A 402 -12.93 -8.44 -2.95
N GLU A 403 -12.94 -8.63 -4.28
CA GLU A 403 -12.54 -9.86 -4.96
C GLU A 403 -11.07 -9.84 -5.39
N GLY A 404 -10.44 -11.02 -5.35
CA GLY A 404 -9.04 -11.22 -5.65
C GLY A 404 -8.52 -12.55 -5.11
N ALA A 405 -7.75 -13.26 -5.92
CA ALA A 405 -7.16 -14.53 -5.55
C ALA A 405 -5.96 -14.88 -6.43
N GLU A 406 -5.01 -15.59 -5.85
CA GLU A 406 -3.81 -16.08 -6.52
C GLU A 406 -3.70 -17.61 -6.43
N GLY A 407 -2.85 -18.20 -7.28
CA GLY A 407 -2.72 -19.65 -7.45
C GLY A 407 -3.50 -20.16 -8.67
N PHE A 408 -4.73 -20.67 -8.47
CA PHE A 408 -5.63 -21.04 -9.58
C PHE A 408 -6.08 -19.80 -10.37
N PHE A 409 -6.21 -18.68 -9.66
CA PHE A 409 -6.49 -17.36 -10.20
C PHE A 409 -5.20 -16.56 -10.34
N GLN A 410 -5.24 -15.51 -11.17
CA GLN A 410 -4.23 -14.49 -11.28
C GLN A 410 -4.92 -13.13 -11.27
N THR A 411 -4.55 -12.26 -10.33
CA THR A 411 -5.17 -10.94 -10.16
C THR A 411 -4.20 -9.83 -10.52
N PHE A 412 -4.69 -8.87 -11.29
CA PHE A 412 -3.94 -7.69 -11.73
C PHE A 412 -4.74 -6.43 -11.45
N ASP A 413 -4.13 -5.49 -10.73
CA ASP A 413 -4.68 -4.16 -10.50
C ASP A 413 -3.97 -3.18 -11.43
N GLY A 414 -4.71 -2.67 -12.41
CA GLY A 414 -4.25 -1.58 -13.25
C GLY A 414 -4.51 -0.25 -12.59
N VAL A 415 -3.55 0.67 -12.67
CA VAL A 415 -3.71 2.07 -12.24
C VAL A 415 -3.32 2.99 -13.39
N PHE A 416 -4.17 3.97 -13.68
CA PHE A 416 -3.94 4.99 -14.70
C PHE A 416 -4.15 6.38 -14.13
N ASN A 417 -3.19 7.28 -14.39
CA ASN A 417 -3.30 8.68 -14.04
C ASN A 417 -3.94 9.46 -15.21
N PRO A 418 -5.24 9.80 -15.15
CA PRO A 418 -5.89 10.55 -16.21
C PRO A 418 -5.48 12.04 -16.21
N SER A 419 -4.70 12.52 -15.25
CA SER A 419 -4.26 13.92 -15.24
C SER A 419 -3.37 14.24 -16.44
N GLN A 420 -3.50 15.46 -16.95
CA GLN A 420 -2.64 16.00 -18.01
C GLN A 420 -1.36 16.63 -17.48
N SER A 421 -1.29 16.93 -16.18
CA SER A 421 -0.20 17.75 -15.62
C SER A 421 0.27 17.32 -14.24
N SER A 422 -0.57 16.65 -13.45
CA SER A 422 -0.25 16.29 -12.07
C SER A 422 0.24 14.84 -11.99
N PRO A 423 1.44 14.57 -11.44
CA PRO A 423 1.81 13.21 -11.08
C PRO A 423 0.96 12.73 -9.89
N ALA A 424 0.77 11.41 -9.81
CA ALA A 424 0.08 10.75 -8.72
C ALA A 424 1.07 9.90 -7.92
N LEU A 425 1.09 10.07 -6.61
CA LEU A 425 1.64 9.08 -5.70
C LEU A 425 0.54 8.05 -5.46
N VAL A 426 0.81 6.80 -5.83
CA VAL A 426 -0.13 5.68 -5.77
C VAL A 426 0.40 4.63 -4.80
N SER A 427 -0.47 4.05 -3.99
CA SER A 427 -0.20 2.86 -3.19
C SER A 427 -1.26 1.81 -3.45
N VAL A 428 -0.84 0.59 -3.79
CA VAL A 428 -1.70 -0.59 -3.94
C VAL A 428 -1.50 -1.49 -2.74
N GLU A 429 -2.53 -1.66 -1.93
CA GLU A 429 -2.53 -2.47 -0.72
C GLU A 429 -3.37 -3.72 -0.95
N ALA A 430 -2.90 -4.89 -0.51
CA ALA A 430 -3.63 -6.14 -0.59
C ALA A 430 -3.85 -6.73 0.81
N PHE A 431 -5.08 -7.15 1.10
CA PHE A 431 -5.55 -7.62 2.41
C PHE A 431 -5.98 -9.08 2.30
N THR A 432 -5.20 -9.98 2.88
CA THR A 432 -5.49 -11.42 2.86
C THR A 432 -6.59 -11.79 3.87
N GLU A 433 -7.22 -12.96 3.69
CA GLU A 433 -8.20 -13.48 4.66
C GLU A 433 -7.58 -13.74 6.05
N SER A 434 -6.25 -13.98 6.14
CA SER A 434 -5.54 -14.14 7.41
C SER A 434 -5.20 -12.81 8.11
N GLY A 435 -5.59 -11.66 7.52
CA GLY A 435 -5.26 -10.33 8.02
C GLY A 435 -3.84 -9.87 7.70
N SER A 436 -3.08 -10.63 6.91
CA SER A 436 -1.79 -10.18 6.38
C SER A 436 -2.04 -9.10 5.33
N VAL A 437 -1.26 -8.02 5.39
CA VAL A 437 -1.34 -6.89 4.47
C VAL A 437 0.03 -6.67 3.83
N ALA A 438 0.04 -6.46 2.52
CA ALA A 438 1.23 -6.02 1.78
C ALA A 438 0.88 -4.84 0.89
N ARG A 439 1.87 -4.00 0.61
CA ARG A 439 1.70 -2.74 -0.12
C ARG A 439 2.76 -2.61 -1.21
N SER A 440 2.41 -1.95 -2.31
CA SER A 440 3.37 -1.38 -3.24
C SER A 440 3.05 0.08 -3.55
N SER A 441 4.02 0.96 -3.30
CA SER A 441 3.92 2.40 -3.54
C SER A 441 4.79 2.86 -4.70
N PHE A 442 4.29 3.79 -5.51
CA PHE A 442 5.01 4.34 -6.65
C PHE A 442 4.45 5.68 -7.14
N TRP A 443 5.29 6.46 -7.81
CA TRP A 443 4.84 7.61 -8.59
C TRP A 443 4.37 7.20 -9.97
N LEU A 444 3.33 7.88 -10.43
CA LEU A 444 2.74 7.73 -11.75
C LEU A 444 2.63 9.12 -12.39
N GLY A 445 3.41 9.38 -13.43
CA GLY A 445 3.38 10.64 -14.17
C GLY A 445 2.03 10.93 -14.83
N PRO A 446 1.81 12.15 -15.34
CA PRO A 446 0.61 12.48 -16.10
C PRO A 446 0.44 11.56 -17.30
N ARG A 447 -0.77 11.01 -17.49
CA ARG A 447 -1.09 10.05 -18.55
C ARG A 447 -0.28 8.74 -18.54
N GLU A 448 0.40 8.43 -17.43
CA GLU A 448 1.07 7.15 -17.24
C GLU A 448 0.14 6.12 -16.60
N ASN A 449 0.48 4.85 -16.79
CA ASN A 449 -0.17 3.71 -16.14
C ASN A 449 0.84 2.70 -15.62
N ARG A 450 0.38 1.86 -14.69
CA ARG A 450 1.12 0.73 -14.16
C ARG A 450 0.16 -0.42 -13.84
N ILE A 451 0.62 -1.64 -14.07
CA ILE A 451 -0.09 -2.85 -13.66
C ILE A 451 0.64 -3.47 -12.48
N VAL A 452 -0.07 -3.70 -11.39
CA VAL A 452 0.42 -4.39 -10.19
C VAL A 452 -0.18 -5.79 -10.19
N ARG A 453 0.67 -6.82 -10.05
CA ARG A 453 0.20 -8.19 -9.89
C ARG A 453 0.07 -8.51 -8.41
N LEU A 454 -1.10 -8.97 -7.99
CA LEU A 454 -1.38 -9.16 -6.56
C LEU A 454 -0.48 -10.23 -5.93
N ARG A 455 -0.15 -11.29 -6.69
CA ARG A 455 0.82 -12.33 -6.30
C ARG A 455 2.15 -11.77 -5.79
N ASP A 456 2.63 -10.68 -6.37
CA ASP A 456 3.94 -10.11 -6.03
C ASP A 456 3.92 -9.45 -4.64
N LEU A 457 2.73 -9.18 -4.08
CA LEU A 457 2.53 -8.61 -2.75
C LEU A 457 2.29 -9.68 -1.67
N ILE A 458 1.47 -10.68 -1.98
CA ILE A 458 0.88 -11.58 -0.96
C ILE A 458 1.06 -13.08 -1.24
N GLY A 459 1.67 -13.46 -2.37
CA GLY A 459 1.82 -14.86 -2.77
C GLY A 459 0.49 -15.53 -3.19
N ASP A 460 0.43 -16.86 -3.11
CA ASP A 460 -0.71 -17.67 -3.57
C ASP A 460 -1.83 -17.75 -2.51
N THR A 461 -2.60 -16.68 -2.36
CA THR A 461 -3.73 -16.58 -1.42
C THR A 461 -4.87 -15.71 -1.96
N SER A 462 -6.01 -15.68 -1.26
CA SER A 462 -7.11 -14.76 -1.55
C SER A 462 -6.93 -13.44 -0.83
N ALA A 463 -7.22 -12.34 -1.52
CA ALA A 463 -7.12 -11.00 -0.94
C ALA A 463 -8.04 -9.99 -1.61
N ALA A 464 -8.48 -9.02 -0.82
CA ALA A 464 -9.00 -7.76 -1.33
C ALA A 464 -7.84 -6.81 -1.66
N SER A 465 -8.09 -5.76 -2.43
CA SER A 465 -7.10 -4.71 -2.66
C SER A 465 -7.68 -3.30 -2.65
N ILE A 466 -6.84 -2.35 -2.24
CA ILE A 466 -7.14 -0.92 -2.21
C ILE A 466 -6.05 -0.19 -3.00
N VAL A 467 -6.46 0.51 -4.06
CA VAL A 467 -5.61 1.46 -4.77
C VAL A 467 -5.88 2.85 -4.22
N SER A 468 -4.85 3.45 -3.65
CA SER A 468 -4.90 4.73 -2.95
C SER A 468 -4.00 5.75 -3.64
N SER A 469 -4.41 7.02 -3.68
CA SER A 469 -3.62 8.09 -4.31
C SER A 469 -3.90 9.49 -3.77
N ASN A 470 -2.94 10.40 -3.97
CA ASN A 470 -3.05 11.82 -3.62
C ASN A 470 -3.89 12.64 -4.61
N VAL A 471 -4.02 12.19 -5.86
CA VAL A 471 -4.86 12.80 -6.91
C VAL A 471 -5.78 11.74 -7.53
N PRO A 472 -6.89 12.10 -8.20
CA PRO A 472 -7.79 11.11 -8.79
C PRO A 472 -7.06 10.22 -9.80
N VAL A 473 -7.06 8.92 -9.57
CA VAL A 473 -6.62 7.90 -10.52
C VAL A 473 -7.79 7.00 -10.92
N VAL A 474 -7.63 6.33 -12.05
CA VAL A 474 -8.50 5.25 -12.50
C VAL A 474 -7.84 3.95 -12.07
N ALA A 475 -8.63 3.00 -11.55
CA ALA A 475 -8.15 1.68 -11.21
C ALA A 475 -9.15 0.63 -11.66
N ASP A 476 -8.67 -0.47 -12.24
CA ASP A 476 -9.46 -1.63 -12.62
C ASP A 476 -8.74 -2.90 -12.17
N ARG A 477 -9.52 -3.92 -11.81
CA ARG A 477 -9.04 -5.28 -11.57
C ARG A 477 -9.32 -6.14 -12.79
N TYR A 478 -8.32 -6.88 -13.24
CA TYR A 478 -8.46 -7.98 -14.18
C TYR A 478 -8.07 -9.29 -13.51
N MET A 479 -8.96 -10.28 -13.57
CA MET A 479 -8.71 -11.63 -13.10
C MET A 479 -8.79 -12.62 -14.25
N ARG A 480 -7.93 -13.63 -14.20
CA ARG A 480 -7.98 -14.78 -15.10
C ARG A 480 -7.64 -16.05 -14.34
N TRP A 481 -8.16 -17.18 -14.81
CA TRP A 481 -7.97 -18.46 -14.12
C TRP A 481 -7.98 -19.64 -15.07
N GLY A 482 -7.54 -20.78 -14.54
CA GLY A 482 -7.58 -22.07 -15.20
C GLY A 482 -6.28 -22.85 -15.08
N THR A 483 -6.40 -24.17 -15.02
CA THR A 483 -5.27 -25.11 -15.07
C THR A 483 -5.64 -26.32 -15.94
N PRO A 484 -4.72 -26.86 -16.77
CA PRO A 484 -3.33 -26.45 -16.96
C PRO A 484 -3.13 -25.23 -17.86
N TYR A 485 -4.19 -24.70 -18.47
CA TYR A 485 -4.19 -23.47 -19.27
C TYR A 485 -5.31 -22.54 -18.80
N LEU A 486 -5.23 -21.26 -19.18
CA LEU A 486 -6.23 -20.24 -18.83
C LEU A 486 -7.47 -20.39 -19.70
N TYR A 487 -8.64 -20.37 -19.09
CA TYR A 487 -9.93 -20.55 -19.78
C TYR A 487 -11.05 -19.68 -19.23
N GLY A 488 -10.82 -18.89 -18.17
CA GLY A 488 -11.81 -17.94 -17.69
C GLY A 488 -11.19 -16.62 -17.26
N SER A 489 -11.99 -15.56 -17.27
CA SER A 489 -11.59 -14.23 -16.85
C SER A 489 -12.75 -13.39 -16.32
N SER A 490 -12.43 -12.37 -15.53
CA SER A 490 -13.37 -11.33 -15.14
C SER A 490 -12.64 -10.00 -15.01
N MET A 491 -13.38 -8.89 -15.05
CA MET A 491 -12.83 -7.57 -14.80
C MET A 491 -13.86 -6.70 -14.09
N GLU A 492 -13.40 -5.72 -13.33
CA GLU A 492 -14.26 -4.75 -12.68
C GLU A 492 -13.50 -3.45 -12.41
N ARG A 493 -14.20 -2.32 -12.43
CA ARG A 493 -13.62 -1.02 -12.03
C ARG A 493 -13.56 -0.90 -10.51
N GLY A 494 -12.61 -0.11 -10.02
CA GLY A 494 -12.47 0.15 -8.59
C GLY A 494 -13.65 0.92 -8.01
N LEU A 495 -14.21 0.41 -6.91
CA LEU A 495 -15.30 1.07 -6.20
C LEU A 495 -14.79 2.32 -5.47
N PRO A 496 -15.52 3.44 -5.45
CA PRO A 496 -14.96 4.72 -4.99
C PRO A 496 -14.98 4.90 -3.47
N ALA A 497 -15.79 4.13 -2.74
CA ALA A 497 -15.93 4.25 -1.29
C ALA A 497 -16.60 3.01 -0.67
N PRO A 498 -16.31 2.70 0.60
CA PRO A 498 -17.09 1.79 1.43
C PRO A 498 -18.51 2.31 1.69
N SER A 499 -19.45 1.40 1.90
CA SER A 499 -20.86 1.71 2.17
C SER A 499 -21.46 0.73 3.16
N GLN A 500 -22.44 1.19 3.92
CA GLN A 500 -23.26 0.32 4.78
C GLN A 500 -24.34 -0.43 4.00
N ARG A 501 -24.67 0.01 2.77
CA ARG A 501 -25.70 -0.61 1.93
C ARG A 501 -25.16 -0.92 0.54
N TRP A 502 -25.44 -2.13 0.06
CA TRP A 502 -25.10 -2.60 -1.28
C TRP A 502 -26.27 -3.36 -1.91
N SER A 503 -26.41 -3.27 -3.23
CA SER A 503 -27.46 -3.95 -3.99
C SER A 503 -26.91 -4.61 -5.25
N PHE A 504 -27.43 -5.80 -5.56
CA PHE A 504 -27.08 -6.61 -6.73
C PHE A 504 -28.38 -7.11 -7.39
N ALA A 505 -28.48 -7.00 -8.71
CA ALA A 505 -29.61 -7.52 -9.50
C ALA A 505 -29.41 -8.98 -9.92
N GLU A 506 -28.18 -9.39 -10.18
CA GLU A 506 -27.79 -10.73 -10.64
C GLU A 506 -27.37 -11.66 -9.50
N GLY A 507 -27.60 -12.95 -9.72
CA GLY A 507 -27.26 -14.03 -8.80
C GLY A 507 -28.09 -15.28 -9.09
N ALA A 508 -27.41 -16.42 -9.11
CA ALA A 508 -28.07 -17.71 -9.17
C ALA A 508 -27.23 -18.77 -8.45
N THR A 509 -27.89 -19.73 -7.83
CA THR A 509 -27.30 -20.96 -7.29
C THR A 509 -27.88 -22.19 -7.98
N GLY A 510 -27.42 -23.38 -7.63
CA GLY A 510 -27.77 -24.64 -8.29
C GLY A 510 -26.63 -25.05 -9.21
N PRO A 511 -26.71 -24.87 -10.54
CA PRO A 511 -25.57 -25.09 -11.43
C PRO A 511 -24.44 -24.09 -11.19
N PHE A 512 -24.78 -22.89 -10.72
CA PHE A 512 -23.83 -21.83 -10.39
C PHE A 512 -23.34 -21.93 -8.96
N HIS A 513 -22.06 -21.62 -8.76
CA HIS A 513 -21.42 -21.37 -7.47
C HIS A 513 -21.40 -19.86 -7.22
N LEU A 514 -22.28 -19.38 -6.33
CA LEU A 514 -22.43 -17.95 -6.03
C LEU A 514 -21.65 -17.57 -4.77
N PHE A 515 -20.89 -16.50 -4.88
CA PHE A 515 -20.07 -15.93 -3.82
C PHE A 515 -20.37 -14.44 -3.64
N TYR A 516 -20.49 -13.99 -2.39
CA TYR A 516 -20.39 -12.58 -2.03
C TYR A 516 -19.08 -12.34 -1.28
N LEU A 517 -18.41 -11.28 -1.66
CA LEU A 517 -17.06 -10.95 -1.23
C LEU A 517 -17.12 -9.64 -0.47
N LEU A 518 -16.84 -9.71 0.83
CA LEU A 518 -17.02 -8.61 1.76
C LEU A 518 -15.65 -8.18 2.30
N GLU A 519 -15.31 -6.91 2.15
CA GLU A 519 -14.09 -6.34 2.73
C GLU A 519 -14.48 -5.36 3.82
N ASN A 520 -13.92 -5.54 5.01
CA ASN A 520 -14.00 -4.57 6.10
C ASN A 520 -12.66 -3.84 6.24
N PRO A 521 -12.53 -2.62 5.71
CA PRO A 521 -11.28 -1.86 5.78
C PRO A 521 -11.09 -1.14 7.12
N LEU A 522 -11.96 -1.37 8.12
CA LEU A 522 -11.99 -0.62 9.38
C LEU A 522 -11.42 -1.42 10.56
N PRO A 523 -10.94 -0.75 11.63
CA PRO A 523 -10.37 -1.39 12.82
C PRO A 523 -11.41 -2.01 13.78
N GLU A 524 -12.68 -2.08 13.37
CA GLU A 524 -13.79 -2.60 14.16
C GLU A 524 -14.52 -3.70 13.38
N ASP A 525 -15.02 -4.72 14.08
CA ASP A 525 -15.80 -5.80 13.47
C ASP A 525 -17.15 -5.29 12.94
N ALA A 526 -17.54 -5.74 11.76
CA ALA A 526 -18.80 -5.38 11.12
C ALA A 526 -19.76 -6.58 11.08
N THR A 527 -20.99 -6.38 11.53
CA THR A 527 -22.08 -7.34 11.32
C THR A 527 -22.78 -7.02 10.01
N VAL A 528 -22.84 -8.00 9.10
CA VAL A 528 -23.38 -7.86 7.74
C VAL A 528 -24.61 -8.74 7.56
N THR A 529 -25.74 -8.14 7.21
CA THR A 529 -26.99 -8.85 6.89
C THR A 529 -27.24 -8.83 5.38
N ILE A 530 -27.31 -10.00 4.76
CA ILE A 530 -27.69 -10.17 3.35
C ILE A 530 -29.15 -10.64 3.26
N THR A 531 -29.96 -9.89 2.52
CA THR A 531 -31.33 -10.25 2.13
C THR A 531 -31.33 -10.69 0.68
N TYR A 532 -31.60 -11.98 0.44
CA TYR A 532 -31.71 -12.59 -0.88
C TYR A 532 -33.15 -12.51 -1.38
N LEU A 533 -33.39 -11.66 -2.38
CA LEU A 533 -34.68 -11.51 -3.06
C LEU A 533 -34.81 -12.61 -4.11
N ARG A 534 -35.70 -13.58 -3.90
CA ARG A 534 -35.82 -14.77 -4.73
C ARG A 534 -36.90 -14.59 -5.79
N GLU A 535 -36.61 -15.02 -7.02
CA GLU A 535 -37.61 -15.00 -8.09
C GLU A 535 -38.82 -15.89 -7.76
N GLY A 536 -40.02 -15.30 -7.69
CA GLY A 536 -41.27 -16.02 -7.41
C GLY A 536 -41.39 -16.62 -6.00
N SER A 537 -40.51 -16.27 -5.06
CA SER A 537 -40.48 -16.81 -3.70
C SER A 537 -40.18 -15.73 -2.66
N THR A 538 -40.48 -16.00 -1.38
CA THR A 538 -40.23 -15.03 -0.30
C THR A 538 -38.73 -14.79 -0.07
N PRO A 539 -38.27 -13.61 0.35
CA PRO A 539 -36.86 -13.36 0.63
C PRO A 539 -36.27 -14.24 1.75
N VAL A 540 -34.96 -14.51 1.68
CA VAL A 540 -34.17 -15.19 2.72
C VAL A 540 -33.17 -14.20 3.33
N ARG A 541 -32.99 -14.20 4.66
CA ARG A 541 -32.02 -13.33 5.34
C ARG A 541 -30.95 -14.13 6.07
N ARG A 542 -29.70 -13.66 6.02
CA ARG A 542 -28.55 -14.22 6.74
C ARG A 542 -27.68 -13.10 7.29
N ALA A 543 -27.06 -13.35 8.45
CA ALA A 543 -26.12 -12.44 9.08
C ALA A 543 -24.75 -13.10 9.19
N TYR A 544 -23.70 -12.31 8.99
CA TYR A 544 -22.29 -12.72 9.02
C TYR A 544 -21.51 -11.70 9.84
N GLU A 545 -20.45 -12.14 10.53
CA GLU A 545 -19.49 -11.25 11.18
C GLU A 545 -18.25 -11.13 10.28
N VAL A 546 -17.85 -9.90 9.97
CA VAL A 546 -16.67 -9.59 9.17
C VAL A 546 -15.68 -8.86 10.08
N ALA A 547 -14.58 -9.52 10.42
CA ALA A 547 -13.60 -9.00 11.36
C ALA A 547 -12.96 -7.69 10.87
N ALA A 548 -12.41 -6.90 11.78
CA ALA A 548 -11.60 -5.73 11.45
C ALA A 548 -10.48 -6.06 10.45
N PHE A 549 -10.19 -5.15 9.51
CA PHE A 549 -9.13 -5.27 8.49
C PHE A 549 -9.09 -6.63 7.78
N SER A 550 -10.25 -7.16 7.41
CA SER A 550 -10.34 -8.52 6.84
C SER A 550 -11.26 -8.57 5.63
N ARG A 551 -11.05 -9.62 4.83
CA ARG A 551 -11.97 -10.06 3.79
C ARG A 551 -12.73 -11.30 4.27
N TYR A 552 -14.01 -11.39 3.92
CA TYR A 552 -14.88 -12.52 4.20
C TYR A 552 -15.63 -12.98 2.96
N THR A 553 -15.57 -14.28 2.67
CA THR A 553 -16.23 -14.90 1.51
C THR A 553 -17.47 -15.69 1.93
N VAL A 554 -18.64 -15.28 1.44
CA VAL A 554 -19.89 -16.02 1.63
C VAL A 554 -20.11 -16.98 0.46
N TYR A 555 -20.16 -18.29 0.70
CA TYR A 555 -20.55 -19.28 -0.32
C TYR A 555 -22.05 -19.60 -0.23
N VAL A 556 -22.85 -18.95 -1.08
CA VAL A 556 -24.32 -18.90 -0.96
C VAL A 556 -24.97 -20.27 -1.15
N ASN A 557 -24.41 -21.16 -1.97
CA ASN A 557 -24.97 -22.48 -2.22
C ASN A 557 -25.09 -23.37 -0.96
N ARG A 558 -24.38 -23.04 0.13
CA ARG A 558 -24.47 -23.77 1.40
C ARG A 558 -25.52 -23.20 2.35
N GLU A 559 -26.15 -22.08 2.01
CA GLU A 559 -27.15 -21.44 2.84
C GLU A 559 -28.51 -22.12 2.70
N PRO A 560 -29.17 -22.52 3.80
CA PRO A 560 -30.45 -23.21 3.74
C PRO A 560 -31.55 -22.42 2.99
N GLY A 561 -32.14 -23.03 1.96
CA GLY A 561 -33.16 -22.40 1.11
C GLY A 561 -32.62 -21.57 -0.06
N LEU A 562 -31.31 -21.62 -0.29
CA LEU A 562 -30.57 -20.97 -1.39
C LEU A 562 -29.68 -21.96 -2.14
N GLU A 563 -29.88 -23.26 -1.99
CA GLU A 563 -29.07 -24.30 -2.63
C GLU A 563 -29.24 -24.30 -4.17
N ALA A 564 -30.44 -23.92 -4.64
CA ALA A 564 -30.77 -23.72 -6.05
C ALA A 564 -31.88 -22.65 -6.19
N ALA A 565 -31.49 -21.39 -6.40
CA ALA A 565 -32.38 -20.25 -6.50
C ALA A 565 -31.78 -19.14 -7.38
N ASN A 566 -32.63 -18.43 -8.11
CA ASN A 566 -32.27 -17.15 -8.73
C ASN A 566 -32.50 -16.03 -7.72
N VAL A 567 -31.49 -15.19 -7.50
CA VAL A 567 -31.47 -14.20 -6.42
C VAL A 567 -30.93 -12.85 -6.86
N SER A 568 -31.58 -11.79 -6.41
CA SER A 568 -30.94 -10.48 -6.20
C SER A 568 -30.56 -10.37 -4.73
N ALA A 569 -29.65 -9.47 -4.36
CA ALA A 569 -29.25 -9.30 -2.96
C ALA A 569 -29.24 -7.84 -2.53
N GLU A 570 -29.69 -7.61 -1.30
CA GLU A 570 -29.46 -6.38 -0.56
C GLU A 570 -28.60 -6.68 0.67
N ILE A 571 -27.48 -5.99 0.79
CA ILE A 571 -26.54 -6.14 1.89
C ILE A 571 -26.62 -4.89 2.76
N ASN A 572 -26.82 -5.08 4.06
CA ASN A 572 -26.82 -4.03 5.08
C ASN A 572 -25.77 -4.36 6.14
N ALA A 573 -24.84 -3.46 6.41
CA ALA A 573 -23.75 -3.63 7.37
C ALA A 573 -23.79 -2.57 8.48
N THR A 574 -23.31 -2.91 9.68
CA THR A 574 -23.19 -1.96 10.80
C THR A 574 -22.10 -0.92 10.57
N LEU A 575 -21.11 -1.23 9.73
CA LEU A 575 -20.00 -0.35 9.35
C LEU A 575 -19.89 -0.27 7.82
N PRO A 576 -19.30 0.81 7.27
CA PRO A 576 -19.01 0.90 5.84
C PRO A 576 -18.02 -0.20 5.37
N ILE A 577 -18.50 -1.13 4.54
CA ILE A 577 -17.72 -2.22 3.94
C ILE A 577 -17.68 -2.09 2.41
N ILE A 578 -16.90 -2.93 1.73
CA ILE A 578 -16.97 -3.12 0.27
C ILE A 578 -17.64 -4.47 -0.03
N ALA A 579 -18.44 -4.53 -1.09
CA ALA A 579 -19.09 -5.75 -1.52
C ALA A 579 -18.99 -5.97 -3.04
N GLU A 580 -18.56 -7.17 -3.43
CA GLU A 580 -18.61 -7.68 -4.80
C GLU A 580 -19.28 -9.05 -4.84
N ARG A 581 -19.65 -9.50 -6.04
CA ARG A 581 -20.25 -10.80 -6.30
C ARG A 581 -19.47 -11.53 -7.36
N SER A 582 -19.14 -12.79 -7.11
CA SER A 582 -18.63 -13.70 -8.14
C SER A 582 -19.54 -14.90 -8.30
N MET A 583 -19.70 -15.36 -9.52
CA MET A 583 -20.55 -16.50 -9.85
C MET A 583 -19.87 -17.36 -10.89
N TYR A 584 -19.63 -18.63 -10.56
CA TYR A 584 -18.89 -19.56 -11.41
C TYR A 584 -19.73 -20.77 -11.81
N LEU A 585 -19.47 -21.33 -12.97
CA LEU A 585 -20.10 -22.55 -13.47
C LEU A 585 -19.02 -23.57 -13.80
N ASN A 586 -19.20 -24.82 -13.35
CA ASN A 586 -18.40 -25.92 -13.87
C ASN A 586 -18.94 -26.29 -15.25
N SER A 587 -18.14 -26.12 -16.30
CA SER A 587 -18.53 -26.37 -17.69
C SER A 587 -17.48 -27.24 -18.38
N ASN A 588 -17.88 -28.13 -19.29
CA ASN A 588 -16.97 -28.95 -20.10
C ASN A 588 -15.91 -29.76 -19.33
N GLY A 589 -16.20 -30.16 -18.08
CA GLY A 589 -15.27 -30.88 -17.21
C GLY A 589 -14.21 -30.00 -16.53
N LEU A 590 -14.29 -28.68 -16.71
CA LEU A 590 -13.43 -27.68 -16.08
C LEU A 590 -14.09 -27.15 -14.82
N VAL A 591 -13.31 -27.03 -13.74
CA VAL A 591 -13.74 -26.34 -12.52
C VAL A 591 -13.78 -24.86 -12.81
N PHE A 592 -14.91 -24.21 -12.50
CA PHE A 592 -15.15 -22.81 -12.85
C PHE A 592 -14.83 -22.54 -14.32
N GLY A 593 -15.22 -23.46 -15.20
CA GLY A 593 -15.05 -23.34 -16.65
C GLY A 593 -15.71 -22.09 -17.25
N SER A 594 -16.58 -21.42 -16.47
CA SER A 594 -17.06 -20.07 -16.72
C SER A 594 -17.18 -19.29 -15.40
N GLY A 595 -17.10 -17.96 -15.47
CA GLY A 595 -17.29 -17.11 -14.31
C GLY A 595 -17.62 -15.67 -14.64
N THR A 596 -18.39 -15.03 -13.75
CA THR A 596 -18.69 -13.60 -13.81
C THR A 596 -18.37 -12.96 -12.47
N THR A 597 -17.91 -11.72 -12.49
CA THR A 597 -17.76 -10.89 -11.29
C THR A 597 -18.43 -9.55 -11.54
N GLY A 598 -19.17 -9.04 -10.55
CA GLY A 598 -19.83 -7.75 -10.62
C GLY A 598 -19.76 -7.01 -9.30
N SER A 599 -19.56 -5.69 -9.39
CA SER A 599 -19.57 -4.78 -8.25
C SER A 599 -20.99 -4.47 -7.77
N GLY A 600 -21.16 -4.34 -6.46
CA GLY A 600 -22.44 -3.92 -5.89
C GLY A 600 -22.68 -2.42 -6.10
N ALA A 601 -23.94 -2.01 -6.19
CA ALA A 601 -24.30 -0.60 -6.17
C ALA A 601 -24.53 -0.10 -4.74
N THR A 602 -23.91 1.03 -4.39
CA THR A 602 -24.11 1.70 -3.10
C THR A 602 -25.35 2.59 -3.06
N THR A 603 -25.86 2.99 -4.23
CA THR A 603 -27.13 3.70 -4.37
C THR A 603 -27.87 3.17 -5.58
N LEU A 604 -29.18 3.02 -5.42
CA LEU A 604 -30.11 2.74 -6.50
C LEU A 604 -30.26 3.95 -7.43
N SER A 605 -30.80 3.73 -8.62
CA SER A 605 -31.11 4.80 -9.57
C SER A 605 -32.39 4.48 -10.34
N ASP A 606 -33.11 5.52 -10.73
CA ASP A 606 -34.23 5.45 -11.68
C ASP A 606 -33.74 5.37 -13.13
N THR A 607 -32.45 5.60 -13.37
CA THR A 607 -31.86 5.67 -14.71
C THR A 607 -30.56 4.86 -14.78
N TRP A 608 -30.46 3.95 -15.75
CA TRP A 608 -29.24 3.15 -15.96
C TRP A 608 -28.83 3.13 -17.43
N TYR A 609 -27.53 3.12 -17.69
CA TYR A 609 -26.94 3.11 -19.03
C TYR A 609 -25.97 1.94 -19.18
N PHE A 610 -26.11 1.19 -20.27
CA PHE A 610 -25.23 0.10 -20.69
C PHE A 610 -24.74 0.40 -22.11
N ALA A 611 -23.43 0.51 -22.29
CA ALA A 611 -22.79 0.78 -23.58
C ALA A 611 -22.38 -0.49 -24.34
N GLU A 612 -22.10 -1.57 -23.61
CA GLU A 612 -21.88 -2.92 -24.12
C GLU A 612 -23.20 -3.70 -24.27
N GLY A 613 -23.17 -4.79 -25.02
CA GLY A 613 -24.33 -5.61 -25.36
C GLY A 613 -24.25 -6.15 -26.78
N ALA A 614 -24.55 -7.42 -26.97
CA ALA A 614 -24.68 -7.99 -28.30
C ALA A 614 -25.52 -9.25 -28.19
N THR A 615 -26.43 -9.42 -29.13
CA THR A 615 -27.24 -10.62 -29.27
C THR A 615 -26.77 -11.42 -30.49
N GLY A 616 -27.40 -12.57 -30.75
CA GLY A 616 -27.03 -13.47 -31.83
C GLY A 616 -26.02 -14.51 -31.35
N PHE A 617 -24.75 -14.12 -31.27
CA PHE A 617 -23.73 -15.01 -30.70
C PHE A 617 -23.86 -15.15 -29.18
N PHE A 618 -24.24 -14.09 -28.47
CA PHE A 618 -24.43 -14.12 -27.01
C PHE A 618 -25.93 -14.16 -26.66
N ASP A 619 -26.24 -14.80 -25.53
CA ASP A 619 -27.49 -14.59 -24.81
C ASP A 619 -27.32 -13.38 -23.89
N GLU A 620 -27.97 -12.28 -24.23
CA GLU A 620 -27.95 -11.05 -23.42
C GLU A 620 -29.17 -11.00 -22.50
N PHE A 621 -28.90 -10.68 -21.23
CA PHE A 621 -29.90 -10.55 -20.19
C PHE A 621 -29.82 -9.18 -19.51
N LEU A 622 -30.99 -8.58 -19.31
CA LEU A 622 -31.16 -7.46 -18.37
C LEU A 622 -31.77 -7.96 -17.08
N LEU A 623 -31.19 -7.53 -15.97
CA LEU A 623 -31.56 -7.96 -14.64
C LEU A 623 -32.00 -6.77 -13.82
N PHE A 624 -33.18 -6.87 -13.20
CA PHE A 624 -33.76 -5.84 -12.37
C PHE A 624 -33.97 -6.36 -10.95
N GLY A 625 -33.53 -5.60 -9.95
CA GLY A 625 -33.87 -5.81 -8.55
C GLY A 625 -34.70 -4.64 -8.02
N ASN A 626 -35.92 -4.93 -7.58
CA ASN A 626 -36.77 -3.97 -6.89
C ASN A 626 -36.72 -4.22 -5.37
N THR A 627 -35.96 -3.40 -4.67
CA THR A 627 -35.84 -3.46 -3.20
C THR A 627 -37.00 -2.78 -2.48
N GLY A 628 -37.84 -2.03 -3.18
CA GLY A 628 -39.03 -1.37 -2.64
C GLY A 628 -40.22 -2.33 -2.56
N THR A 629 -41.23 -1.98 -1.75
CA THR A 629 -42.45 -2.81 -1.59
C THR A 629 -43.48 -2.61 -2.70
N ASP A 630 -43.42 -1.48 -3.41
CA ASP A 630 -44.36 -1.15 -4.48
C ASP A 630 -43.87 -1.69 -5.84
N PRO A 631 -44.76 -2.10 -6.74
CA PRO A 631 -44.39 -2.47 -8.11
C PRO A 631 -43.69 -1.31 -8.84
N LEU A 632 -42.69 -1.66 -9.64
CA LEU A 632 -41.89 -0.74 -10.44
C LEU A 632 -42.19 -0.95 -11.92
N HIS A 633 -42.35 0.14 -12.66
CA HIS A 633 -42.41 0.12 -14.12
C HIS A 633 -41.08 0.61 -14.69
N VAL A 634 -40.49 -0.16 -15.60
CA VAL A 634 -39.19 0.11 -16.23
C VAL A 634 -39.36 0.19 -17.74
N GLU A 635 -39.08 1.34 -18.33
CA GLU A 635 -38.90 1.52 -19.77
C GLU A 635 -37.44 1.20 -20.14
N ALA A 636 -37.25 0.27 -21.08
CA ALA A 636 -35.97 -0.01 -21.70
C ALA A 636 -35.94 0.50 -23.14
N GLN A 637 -34.96 1.33 -23.44
CA GLN A 637 -34.66 1.78 -24.80
C GLN A 637 -33.39 1.08 -25.28
N TYR A 638 -33.52 0.28 -26.32
CA TYR A 638 -32.43 -0.44 -26.99
C TYR A 638 -31.95 0.38 -28.19
N LEU A 639 -30.67 0.78 -28.16
CA LEU A 639 -30.03 1.63 -29.16
C LEU A 639 -29.23 0.74 -30.11
N LEU A 640 -29.62 0.74 -31.38
CA LEU A 640 -28.99 -0.08 -32.42
C LEU A 640 -27.89 0.70 -33.17
N PRO A 641 -26.93 0.01 -33.83
CA PRO A 641 -25.84 0.66 -34.53
C PRO A 641 -26.28 1.55 -35.70
N ASP A 642 -27.48 1.32 -36.24
CA ASP A 642 -28.05 2.12 -37.33
C ASP A 642 -28.81 3.38 -36.82
N GLY A 643 -28.81 3.63 -35.51
CA GLY A 643 -29.51 4.74 -34.86
C GLY A 643 -30.99 4.48 -34.58
N GLN A 644 -31.52 3.27 -34.85
CA GLN A 644 -32.86 2.92 -34.43
C GLN A 644 -32.94 2.69 -32.91
N VAL A 645 -34.03 3.15 -32.31
CA VAL A 645 -34.37 2.89 -30.90
C VAL A 645 -35.59 1.98 -30.81
N ILE A 646 -35.48 0.90 -30.02
CA ILE A 646 -36.60 0.02 -29.69
C ILE A 646 -36.96 0.25 -28.23
N ALA A 647 -38.21 0.64 -27.95
CA ALA A 647 -38.70 0.78 -26.59
C ALA A 647 -39.47 -0.48 -26.15
N LYS A 648 -39.25 -0.92 -24.91
CA LYS A 648 -39.98 -1.98 -24.22
C LYS A 648 -40.29 -1.55 -22.80
N GLU A 649 -41.33 -2.13 -22.23
CA GLU A 649 -41.80 -1.83 -20.87
C GLU A 649 -41.84 -3.11 -20.04
N TYR A 650 -41.40 -3.02 -18.78
CA TYR A 650 -41.32 -4.14 -17.86
C TYR A 650 -41.86 -3.78 -16.48
N ASP A 651 -42.83 -4.55 -16.00
CA ASP A 651 -43.26 -4.51 -14.60
C ASP A 651 -42.37 -5.40 -13.72
N VAL A 652 -41.87 -4.85 -12.62
CA VAL A 652 -41.07 -5.57 -11.61
C VAL A 652 -41.82 -5.49 -10.27
N PRO A 653 -42.34 -6.60 -9.73
CA PRO A 653 -43.04 -6.58 -8.45
C PRO A 653 -42.17 -6.04 -7.31
N GLY A 654 -42.80 -5.56 -6.24
CA GLY A 654 -42.10 -5.18 -5.02
C GLY A 654 -41.38 -6.35 -4.37
N GLU A 655 -40.22 -6.07 -3.76
CA GLU A 655 -39.32 -7.03 -3.11
C GLU A 655 -38.97 -8.24 -4.00
N ALA A 656 -38.85 -8.02 -5.30
CA ALA A 656 -38.65 -9.06 -6.30
C ALA A 656 -37.54 -8.72 -7.30
N ARG A 657 -37.11 -9.76 -8.03
CA ARG A 657 -36.24 -9.63 -9.20
C ARG A 657 -37.00 -9.96 -10.48
N ARG A 658 -36.50 -9.46 -11.61
CA ARG A 658 -36.93 -9.86 -12.95
C ARG A 658 -35.72 -9.99 -13.88
N THR A 659 -35.71 -11.01 -14.72
CA THR A 659 -34.73 -11.19 -15.80
C THR A 659 -35.44 -11.09 -17.15
N VAL A 660 -34.83 -10.38 -18.09
CA VAL A 660 -35.31 -10.22 -19.46
C VAL A 660 -34.27 -10.80 -20.41
N TRP A 661 -34.67 -11.71 -21.30
CA TRP A 661 -33.82 -12.25 -22.36
C TRP A 661 -33.93 -11.40 -23.62
N VAL A 662 -32.96 -10.50 -23.82
CA VAL A 662 -33.01 -9.42 -24.82
C VAL A 662 -33.16 -9.98 -26.24
N ASN A 663 -32.52 -11.11 -26.55
CA ASN A 663 -32.58 -11.76 -27.86
C ASN A 663 -34.01 -12.05 -28.34
N SER A 664 -34.96 -12.22 -27.40
CA SER A 664 -36.34 -12.63 -27.70
C SER A 664 -37.35 -11.48 -27.67
N GLU A 665 -36.95 -10.29 -27.24
CA GLU A 665 -37.88 -9.16 -27.02
C GLU A 665 -38.40 -8.55 -28.33
N ASP A 666 -37.58 -8.52 -29.39
CA ASP A 666 -37.94 -8.02 -30.71
C ASP A 666 -37.11 -8.74 -31.78
N ALA A 667 -37.67 -8.98 -32.97
CA ALA A 667 -36.95 -9.66 -34.05
C ALA A 667 -35.66 -8.93 -34.47
N ARG A 668 -35.61 -7.60 -34.29
CA ARG A 668 -34.42 -6.79 -34.57
C ARG A 668 -33.33 -6.93 -33.50
N LEU A 669 -33.68 -7.42 -32.31
CA LEU A 669 -32.76 -7.71 -31.22
C LEU A 669 -32.24 -9.15 -31.26
N ALA A 670 -32.59 -9.96 -32.26
CA ALA A 670 -32.18 -11.36 -32.30
C ALA A 670 -30.67 -11.55 -32.58
N ASP A 671 -30.05 -10.64 -33.35
CA ASP A 671 -28.64 -10.69 -33.76
C ASP A 671 -28.13 -9.29 -34.10
N THR A 672 -27.74 -8.52 -33.08
CA THR A 672 -27.22 -7.16 -33.23
C THR A 672 -26.37 -6.75 -32.03
N ALA A 673 -25.41 -5.86 -32.24
CA ALA A 673 -24.87 -5.06 -31.14
C ALA A 673 -25.98 -4.16 -30.59
N VAL A 674 -26.05 -3.95 -29.28
CA VAL A 674 -27.11 -3.16 -28.65
C VAL A 674 -26.62 -2.45 -27.39
N ALA A 675 -26.92 -1.17 -27.25
CA ALA A 675 -26.77 -0.44 -25.98
C ALA A 675 -28.15 -0.25 -25.36
N VAL A 676 -28.22 -0.08 -24.03
CA VAL A 676 -29.50 0.01 -23.32
C VAL A 676 -29.52 1.25 -22.42
N ARG A 677 -30.62 2.00 -22.49
CA ARG A 677 -31.01 2.99 -21.49
C ARG A 677 -32.24 2.48 -20.75
N LEU A 678 -32.23 2.54 -19.43
CA LEU A 678 -33.36 2.18 -18.60
C LEU A 678 -33.86 3.43 -17.88
N PHE A 679 -35.18 3.59 -17.82
CA PHE A 679 -35.88 4.62 -17.06
C PHE A 679 -36.97 3.96 -16.24
N ALA A 680 -37.13 4.37 -14.99
CA ALA A 680 -38.15 3.79 -14.12
C ALA A 680 -38.81 4.84 -13.23
N ASP A 681 -40.01 4.53 -12.74
CA ASP A 681 -40.79 5.45 -11.89
C ASP A 681 -40.23 5.59 -10.46
N ALA A 682 -39.32 4.71 -10.06
CA ALA A 682 -38.63 4.75 -8.77
C ALA A 682 -37.21 4.14 -8.85
N PRO A 683 -36.31 4.45 -7.89
CA PRO A 683 -34.96 3.89 -7.90
C PRO A 683 -34.92 2.37 -7.74
N PHE A 684 -34.13 1.71 -8.58
CA PHE A 684 -33.91 0.26 -8.60
C PHE A 684 -32.44 -0.08 -8.91
N ILE A 685 -32.10 -1.37 -8.90
CA ILE A 685 -30.78 -1.87 -9.32
C ILE A 685 -30.89 -2.59 -10.65
N ALA A 686 -29.95 -2.34 -11.57
CA ALA A 686 -29.88 -2.99 -12.86
C ALA A 686 -28.46 -3.49 -13.19
N GLU A 687 -28.37 -4.71 -13.70
CA GLU A 687 -27.14 -5.29 -14.26
C GLU A 687 -27.45 -5.86 -15.66
N ARG A 688 -26.43 -5.93 -16.52
CA ARG A 688 -26.47 -6.68 -17.79
C ARG A 688 -25.55 -7.87 -17.68
N ALA A 689 -26.05 -9.06 -18.00
CA ALA A 689 -25.23 -10.26 -18.16
C ALA A 689 -25.24 -10.70 -19.62
N MET A 690 -24.10 -11.19 -20.11
CA MET A 690 -23.98 -11.82 -21.42
C MET A 690 -23.38 -13.21 -21.25
N TRP A 691 -24.03 -14.22 -21.81
CA TRP A 691 -23.59 -15.62 -21.74
C TRP A 691 -23.35 -16.21 -23.12
N TRP A 692 -22.35 -17.07 -23.25
CA TRP A 692 -21.97 -17.75 -24.48
C TRP A 692 -22.73 -19.06 -24.57
N PRO A 693 -23.56 -19.27 -25.61
CA PRO A 693 -24.21 -20.55 -25.85
C PRO A 693 -23.19 -21.65 -26.15
N GLY A 694 -23.24 -22.77 -25.41
CA GLY A 694 -22.32 -23.91 -25.54
C GLY A 694 -22.99 -25.25 -25.86
N GLY A 695 -24.21 -25.23 -26.42
CA GLY A 695 -25.04 -26.43 -26.63
C GLY A 695 -26.08 -26.60 -25.52
N PRO A 696 -26.02 -27.65 -24.68
CA PRO A 696 -27.00 -27.86 -23.60
C PRO A 696 -26.80 -26.89 -22.39
N ALA A 697 -25.72 -26.12 -22.34
CA ALA A 697 -25.38 -25.18 -21.28
C ALA A 697 -24.54 -24.00 -21.81
N TRP A 698 -24.33 -22.96 -21.00
CA TRP A 698 -23.42 -21.86 -21.32
C TRP A 698 -21.95 -22.24 -21.12
N SER A 699 -21.09 -21.74 -22.00
CA SER A 699 -19.65 -22.00 -21.96
C SER A 699 -18.84 -20.91 -21.26
N GLU A 700 -19.29 -19.65 -21.33
CA GLU A 700 -18.69 -18.51 -20.64
C GLU A 700 -19.75 -17.42 -20.37
N GLY A 701 -19.44 -16.41 -19.53
CA GLY A 701 -20.23 -15.21 -19.38
C GLY A 701 -19.44 -14.00 -18.87
N HIS A 702 -20.06 -12.82 -18.92
CA HIS A 702 -19.67 -11.67 -18.10
C HIS A 702 -20.90 -10.89 -17.64
N VAL A 703 -20.70 -10.00 -16.67
CA VAL A 703 -21.74 -9.15 -16.10
C VAL A 703 -21.18 -7.75 -15.88
N SER A 704 -22.02 -6.72 -15.95
CA SER A 704 -21.63 -5.36 -15.59
C SER A 704 -22.78 -4.63 -14.91
N LEU A 705 -22.44 -3.84 -13.90
CA LEU A 705 -23.32 -2.86 -13.30
C LEU A 705 -23.52 -1.69 -14.26
N GLY A 706 -24.76 -1.24 -14.43
CA GLY A 706 -25.04 -0.09 -15.29
C GLY A 706 -24.41 1.20 -14.77
N ALA A 707 -24.14 2.16 -15.65
CA ALA A 707 -23.82 3.51 -15.22
C ALA A 707 -25.10 4.22 -14.75
N ARG A 708 -25.00 4.98 -13.65
CA ARG A 708 -26.11 5.84 -13.14
C ARG A 708 -26.19 7.20 -13.84
N GLY A 709 -25.33 7.43 -14.84
CA GLY A 709 -25.25 8.72 -15.53
C GLY A 709 -24.14 8.71 -16.57
N THR A 710 -24.22 9.69 -17.46
CA THR A 710 -23.28 9.90 -18.57
C THR A 710 -22.15 10.86 -18.17
N GLY A 711 -21.18 11.05 -19.06
CA GLY A 711 -20.03 11.94 -18.90
C GLY A 711 -19.41 12.33 -20.24
N THR A 712 -18.43 13.23 -20.24
CA THR A 712 -17.71 13.63 -21.46
C THR A 712 -16.33 13.01 -21.56
N ALA A 713 -15.82 12.41 -20.48
CA ALA A 713 -14.62 11.58 -20.55
C ALA A 713 -14.68 10.39 -19.60
N TRP A 714 -14.20 9.25 -20.09
CA TRP A 714 -14.18 7.97 -19.38
C TRP A 714 -12.85 7.26 -19.61
N ALA A 715 -12.43 6.45 -18.65
CA ALA A 715 -11.16 5.74 -18.74
C ALA A 715 -11.17 4.37 -18.08
N THR A 716 -10.30 3.51 -18.60
CA THR A 716 -10.02 2.15 -18.12
C THR A 716 -8.51 2.06 -17.89
N ALA A 717 -8.10 1.72 -16.68
CA ALA A 717 -6.72 1.56 -16.28
C ALA A 717 -6.06 0.29 -16.84
N TYR A 718 -6.79 -0.81 -17.04
CA TYR A 718 -6.23 -2.01 -17.66
C TYR A 718 -7.13 -2.57 -18.78
N ALA A 719 -6.93 -2.04 -19.99
CA ALA A 719 -7.71 -2.41 -21.15
C ALA A 719 -7.27 -3.75 -21.78
N GLY A 720 -5.97 -4.09 -21.73
CA GLY A 720 -5.49 -5.36 -22.23
C GLY A 720 -4.02 -5.35 -22.64
N ARG A 721 -3.60 -6.42 -23.32
CA ARG A 721 -2.29 -6.53 -23.99
C ARG A 721 -2.39 -6.97 -25.45
N ASN A 722 -3.56 -7.45 -25.87
CA ASN A 722 -3.81 -8.06 -27.17
C ASN A 722 -2.83 -9.20 -27.51
N CYS A 723 -2.41 -9.94 -26.48
CA CYS A 723 -1.56 -11.12 -26.58
C CYS A 723 -2.39 -12.38 -26.34
N ASP A 724 -1.84 -13.55 -26.66
CA ASP A 724 -2.45 -14.86 -26.34
C ASP A 724 -3.88 -15.04 -26.91
N GLY A 725 -4.12 -14.47 -28.10
CA GLY A 725 -5.43 -14.54 -28.76
C GLY A 725 -6.49 -13.61 -28.15
N GLU A 726 -6.10 -12.68 -27.28
CA GLU A 726 -6.94 -11.61 -26.74
C GLU A 726 -7.12 -10.45 -27.74
N ASP A 727 -8.35 -9.92 -27.83
CA ASP A 727 -8.61 -8.56 -28.29
C ASP A 727 -9.53 -7.86 -27.28
N SER A 728 -9.44 -6.54 -27.26
CA SER A 728 -10.17 -5.70 -26.32
C SER A 728 -11.00 -4.67 -27.07
N PHE A 729 -12.21 -4.40 -26.58
CA PHE A 729 -13.21 -3.59 -27.26
C PHE A 729 -13.63 -2.43 -26.36
N VAL A 730 -13.63 -1.23 -26.92
CA VAL A 730 -14.15 -0.02 -26.25
C VAL A 730 -15.56 0.23 -26.76
N LEU A 731 -16.51 0.34 -25.85
CA LEU A 731 -17.93 0.38 -26.19
C LEU A 731 -18.53 1.68 -25.71
N ILE A 732 -18.99 2.48 -26.65
CA ILE A 732 -19.33 3.88 -26.43
C ILE A 732 -20.78 4.07 -26.85
N SER A 733 -21.65 4.45 -25.92
CA SER A 733 -23.04 4.80 -26.26
C SER A 733 -23.26 6.31 -26.21
N ASN A 734 -23.96 6.83 -27.21
CA ASN A 734 -24.49 8.19 -27.24
C ASN A 734 -26.00 8.14 -27.01
N GLY A 735 -26.39 8.56 -25.81
CA GLY A 735 -27.79 8.67 -25.44
C GLY A 735 -28.46 9.97 -25.88
N ASP A 736 -27.78 10.84 -26.64
CA ASP A 736 -28.36 12.03 -27.23
C ASP A 736 -28.66 11.79 -28.72
N SER A 737 -29.78 12.29 -29.21
CA SER A 737 -30.13 12.27 -30.64
C SER A 737 -29.16 13.07 -31.52
N THR A 738 -28.36 13.93 -30.91
CA THR A 738 -27.33 14.74 -31.56
C THR A 738 -26.09 13.89 -31.82
N PRO A 739 -25.61 13.80 -33.08
CA PRO A 739 -24.35 13.13 -33.36
C PRO A 739 -23.17 13.92 -32.77
N GLY A 740 -22.13 13.20 -32.38
CA GLY A 740 -20.89 13.75 -31.83
C GLY A 740 -19.65 13.09 -32.40
N ARG A 741 -18.50 13.41 -31.80
CA ARG A 741 -17.22 12.77 -32.10
C ARG A 741 -16.51 12.41 -30.82
N VAL A 742 -15.79 11.30 -30.83
CA VAL A 742 -15.02 10.83 -29.69
C VAL A 742 -13.57 10.62 -30.09
N ARG A 743 -12.64 10.91 -29.18
CA ARG A 743 -11.25 10.50 -29.27
C ARG A 743 -11.02 9.32 -28.35
N VAL A 744 -10.51 8.22 -28.89
CA VAL A 744 -10.08 7.05 -28.14
C VAL A 744 -8.55 7.04 -28.16
N THR A 745 -7.93 7.15 -26.98
CA THR A 745 -6.47 7.15 -26.83
C THR A 745 -6.05 5.98 -25.95
N ALA A 746 -5.14 5.15 -26.46
CA ALA A 746 -4.50 4.09 -25.69
C ALA A 746 -3.12 4.56 -25.21
N TYR A 747 -2.89 4.49 -23.90
CA TYR A 747 -1.60 4.81 -23.27
C TYR A 747 -0.93 3.50 -22.88
N PHE A 748 0.29 3.24 -23.34
CA PHE A 748 1.00 1.99 -23.07
C PHE A 748 1.95 2.13 -21.89
N VAL A 749 2.09 1.07 -21.10
CA VAL A 749 3.10 1.02 -20.01
C VAL A 749 4.49 1.21 -20.62
N GLY A 750 5.12 2.35 -20.31
CA GLY A 750 6.45 2.72 -20.80
C GLY A 750 6.56 2.96 -22.31
N GLY A 751 5.44 3.21 -23.01
CA GLY A 751 5.41 3.37 -24.47
C GLY A 751 4.65 4.60 -24.96
N GLU A 752 4.81 4.93 -26.25
CA GLU A 752 4.07 6.02 -26.90
C GLU A 752 2.60 5.67 -27.06
N SER A 753 1.71 6.65 -26.86
CA SER A 753 0.26 6.44 -27.02
C SER A 753 -0.15 6.36 -28.49
N THR A 754 -1.26 5.66 -28.75
CA THR A 754 -1.97 5.71 -30.03
C THR A 754 -3.34 6.34 -29.84
N THR A 755 -3.84 7.06 -30.85
CA THR A 755 -5.10 7.78 -30.75
C THR A 755 -5.88 7.71 -32.06
N LYS A 756 -7.21 7.67 -31.94
CA LYS A 756 -8.13 7.72 -33.07
C LYS A 756 -9.35 8.57 -32.73
N GLU A 757 -9.72 9.45 -33.65
CA GLU A 757 -10.98 10.18 -33.59
C GLU A 757 -12.02 9.48 -34.46
N LEU A 758 -13.24 9.35 -33.93
CA LEU A 758 -14.32 8.56 -34.51
C LEU A 758 -15.62 9.36 -34.46
N GLU A 759 -16.41 9.27 -35.51
CA GLU A 759 -17.78 9.79 -35.53
C GLU A 759 -18.68 8.89 -34.66
N LEU A 760 -19.59 9.51 -33.91
CA LEU A 760 -20.53 8.84 -33.04
C LEU A 760 -21.94 9.35 -33.38
N ALA A 761 -22.76 8.49 -33.98
CA ALA A 761 -24.13 8.84 -34.32
C ALA A 761 -24.97 9.15 -33.06
N GLY A 762 -26.05 9.91 -33.25
CA GLY A 762 -27.04 10.13 -32.20
C GLY A 762 -27.88 8.87 -31.96
N ASP A 763 -28.33 8.67 -30.72
CA ASP A 763 -29.11 7.50 -30.30
C ASP A 763 -28.50 6.15 -30.76
N ALA A 764 -27.17 6.05 -30.72
CA ALA A 764 -26.43 4.91 -31.24
C ALA A 764 -25.29 4.49 -30.32
N ARG A 765 -24.72 3.32 -30.62
CA ARG A 765 -23.47 2.85 -30.03
C ARG A 765 -22.37 2.69 -31.07
N LEU A 766 -21.14 2.79 -30.61
CA LEU A 766 -19.92 2.56 -31.36
C LEU A 766 -19.08 1.51 -30.61
N THR A 767 -18.62 0.50 -31.34
CA THR A 767 -17.65 -0.48 -30.84
C THR A 767 -16.32 -0.24 -31.55
N VAL A 768 -15.24 -0.12 -30.77
CA VAL A 768 -13.89 0.14 -31.26
C VAL A 768 -13.00 -1.04 -30.87
N SER A 769 -12.53 -1.81 -31.85
CA SER A 769 -11.57 -2.90 -31.60
C SER A 769 -10.17 -2.34 -31.42
N ALA A 770 -9.48 -2.74 -30.36
CA ALA A 770 -8.09 -2.36 -30.14
C ALA A 770 -7.21 -2.86 -31.29
N ALA A 771 -7.37 -4.11 -31.73
CA ALA A 771 -6.60 -4.66 -32.83
C ALA A 771 -6.94 -4.02 -34.20
N GLN A 772 -8.21 -3.99 -34.58
CA GLN A 772 -8.63 -3.56 -35.92
C GLN A 772 -8.67 -2.04 -36.06
N ASP A 773 -9.25 -1.34 -35.09
CA ASP A 773 -9.48 0.09 -35.22
C ASP A 773 -8.31 0.93 -34.75
N LEU A 774 -7.67 0.55 -33.64
CA LEU A 774 -6.53 1.28 -33.06
C LEU A 774 -5.17 0.74 -33.54
N GLY A 775 -5.14 -0.42 -34.22
CA GLY A 775 -3.92 -1.04 -34.71
C GLY A 775 -3.03 -1.63 -33.62
N ILE A 776 -3.61 -1.98 -32.46
CA ILE A 776 -2.88 -2.47 -31.29
C ILE A 776 -2.68 -3.98 -31.42
N GLY A 777 -1.45 -4.40 -31.72
CA GLY A 777 -1.04 -5.80 -31.67
C GLY A 777 -0.61 -6.24 -30.27
N CYS A 778 -0.17 -7.49 -30.15
CA CYS A 778 0.40 -8.01 -28.90
C CYS A 778 1.60 -7.17 -28.44
N GLY A 779 1.54 -6.66 -27.21
CA GLY A 779 2.56 -5.77 -26.67
C GLY A 779 2.47 -5.50 -25.16
N PRO A 780 2.97 -4.33 -24.72
CA PRO A 780 2.80 -3.83 -23.36
C PRO A 780 1.32 -3.69 -23.00
N ALA A 781 1.02 -3.73 -21.70
CA ALA A 781 -0.31 -3.40 -21.22
C ALA A 781 -0.65 -1.94 -21.53
N TYR A 782 -1.94 -1.65 -21.72
CA TYR A 782 -2.40 -0.30 -21.99
C TYR A 782 -3.68 0.06 -21.24
N SER A 783 -3.86 1.36 -21.03
CA SER A 783 -5.08 2.00 -20.53
C SER A 783 -5.77 2.71 -21.68
N ILE A 784 -7.09 2.90 -21.57
CA ILE A 784 -7.88 3.64 -22.56
C ILE A 784 -8.45 4.90 -21.90
N LEU A 785 -8.39 6.01 -22.63
CA LEU A 785 -9.14 7.23 -22.35
C LEU A 785 -10.04 7.54 -23.55
N VAL A 786 -11.33 7.71 -23.30
CA VAL A 786 -12.33 8.15 -24.27
C VAL A 786 -12.76 9.57 -23.91
N GLU A 787 -12.64 10.50 -24.86
CA GLU A 787 -13.02 11.90 -24.70
C GLU A 787 -14.06 12.26 -25.77
N SER A 788 -15.23 12.75 -25.38
CA SER A 788 -16.16 13.39 -26.30
C SER A 788 -15.64 14.77 -26.69
N LEU A 789 -15.67 15.08 -27.99
CA LEU A 789 -15.03 16.24 -28.60
C LEU A 789 -16.04 17.31 -29.02
N GLY A 790 -15.52 18.52 -29.27
CA GLY A 790 -16.29 19.66 -29.77
C GLY A 790 -16.51 20.75 -28.71
N SER A 791 -17.09 21.88 -29.12
CA SER A 791 -17.46 22.97 -28.20
C SER A 791 -18.65 22.62 -27.31
N SER A 792 -19.45 21.64 -27.74
CA SER A 792 -20.59 21.08 -27.02
C SER A 792 -20.48 19.54 -27.09
N PRO A 793 -19.58 18.92 -26.30
CA PRO A 793 -19.38 17.48 -26.34
C PRO A 793 -20.64 16.74 -25.92
N VAL A 794 -20.99 15.67 -26.65
CA VAL A 794 -22.15 14.84 -26.34
C VAL A 794 -21.88 13.99 -25.09
N PRO A 795 -22.89 13.78 -24.23
CA PRO A 795 -22.76 12.89 -23.09
C PRO A 795 -22.69 11.43 -23.55
N ILE A 796 -21.62 10.74 -23.13
CA ILE A 796 -21.39 9.32 -23.46
C ILE A 796 -21.36 8.45 -22.20
N THR A 797 -21.62 7.15 -22.39
CA THR A 797 -21.26 6.09 -21.43
C THR A 797 -20.27 5.15 -22.09
N VAL A 798 -19.30 4.64 -21.32
CA VAL A 798 -18.25 3.77 -21.83
C VAL A 798 -18.14 2.50 -21.00
N GLU A 799 -18.16 1.36 -21.66
CA GLU A 799 -17.76 0.05 -21.11
C GLU A 799 -16.53 -0.46 -21.88
N MET A 800 -15.81 -1.37 -21.24
CA MET A 800 -14.69 -2.09 -21.84
C MET A 800 -14.98 -3.59 -21.77
N SER A 801 -14.69 -4.31 -22.84
CA SER A 801 -14.65 -5.77 -22.80
C SER A 801 -13.36 -6.34 -23.36
N ARG A 802 -13.03 -7.55 -22.92
CA ARG A 802 -11.87 -8.34 -23.34
C ARG A 802 -12.35 -9.73 -23.67
N TYR A 803 -11.94 -10.24 -24.81
CA TYR A 803 -12.24 -11.59 -25.22
C TYR A 803 -10.97 -12.27 -25.72
N PHE A 804 -10.75 -13.53 -25.33
CA PHE A 804 -9.60 -14.29 -25.80
C PHE A 804 -10.01 -15.62 -26.45
N SER A 805 -9.14 -16.11 -27.33
CA SER A 805 -9.38 -17.34 -28.11
C SER A 805 -8.19 -18.30 -27.95
N GLY A 806 -8.35 -19.37 -27.15
CA GLY A 806 -7.33 -20.38 -26.86
C GLY A 806 -7.41 -21.66 -27.71
N GLY A 807 -8.30 -21.67 -28.70
CA GLY A 807 -8.56 -22.81 -29.59
C GLY A 807 -9.96 -22.79 -30.20
N GLN A 808 -10.89 -22.07 -29.57
CA GLN A 808 -12.18 -21.67 -30.13
C GLN A 808 -12.32 -20.14 -30.10
N PRO A 809 -13.11 -19.52 -30.99
CA PRO A 809 -13.40 -18.10 -30.93
C PRO A 809 -14.10 -17.73 -29.63
N LEU A 810 -13.62 -16.68 -28.96
CA LEU A 810 -14.22 -16.12 -27.72
C LEU A 810 -14.37 -17.18 -26.62
N GLU A 811 -13.30 -17.92 -26.34
CA GLU A 811 -13.27 -18.98 -25.33
C GLU A 811 -13.45 -18.44 -23.91
N GLY A 812 -12.95 -17.22 -23.65
CA GLY A 812 -13.16 -16.52 -22.39
C GLY A 812 -13.44 -15.03 -22.60
N GLY A 813 -14.11 -14.40 -21.63
CA GLY A 813 -14.51 -13.00 -21.73
C GLY A 813 -14.59 -12.28 -20.40
N ALA A 814 -14.48 -10.96 -20.43
CA ALA A 814 -14.66 -10.09 -19.28
C ALA A 814 -15.18 -8.73 -19.76
N ALA A 815 -16.00 -8.05 -18.96
CA ALA A 815 -16.44 -6.69 -19.22
C ALA A 815 -16.59 -5.89 -17.93
N ALA A 816 -16.36 -4.57 -18.00
CA ALA A 816 -16.65 -3.67 -16.90
C ALA A 816 -17.04 -2.28 -17.39
N LEU A 817 -17.75 -1.56 -16.53
CA LEU A 817 -17.98 -0.13 -16.68
C LEU A 817 -16.68 0.64 -16.54
N ALA A 818 -16.39 1.55 -17.49
CA ALA A 818 -15.23 2.43 -17.35
C ALA A 818 -15.42 3.42 -16.19
N THR A 819 -14.34 4.05 -15.74
CA THR A 819 -14.43 5.12 -14.75
C THR A 819 -14.71 6.45 -15.44
N LYS A 820 -15.81 7.12 -15.09
CA LYS A 820 -16.09 8.50 -15.51
C LYS A 820 -15.05 9.45 -14.89
N VAL A 821 -14.33 10.17 -15.72
CA VAL A 821 -13.31 11.15 -15.28
C VAL A 821 -13.75 12.61 -15.50
N GLN A 822 -14.73 12.86 -16.38
CA GLN A 822 -15.39 14.17 -16.55
C GLN A 822 -16.88 14.03 -16.82
#